data_AF-A0A3N5XQT6-F1
#
_entry.id   AF-A0A3N5XQT6-F1
#
_cell.length_a   1.000
_cell.length_b   1.000
_cell.length_c   1.000
_cell.angle_alpha   90.00
_cell.angle_beta   90.00
_cell.angle_gamma   90.00
#
_symmetry.space_group_name_H-M   'P 1'
#
loop_
_entity.id
_entity.type
_entity.pdbx_description
1 polymer ?
#
loop_
_entity_poly.entity_id
_entity_poly.type
_entity_poly.pdbx_seq_one_letter_code
_entity_poly.pdbx_strand_id
1 'polypeptide(L)'
;MNQSMLRQRADAIYHATGWAGKDRQEKCPFCLKTNAEPAIITRLGEVCASCTVQTLAQAERERSWQAGRAEGDLAGATAVLRLKALARGVPVKEYGYWGAEQPGSIAKVIDNLAYEDGSHLERLVRLLAYEVCVANQAAALHRLAKLPSDAPILLKLNALLVVAFGGLQKSKQIEFVVRMSEDSSPEIRERAVRILADNRLNSAEAARELLRVMPLVEGFEATYNREELRVISRIVLGPPSRRDNSPSPARRGPEATAGALTAKQSDARDLALFFSAPGNVRELLTRLDPEAAKVLALLAWHRRAMESAEIRASSGVEVIRREESQRYRYVTPKDVLQDLRLCKVEILHSYDPLCRLELPPFLAEAFRSALPPPRGHDIVAFSEAPPAQYKFENKDRILSDLGILTAFIEQGGVEYGKTGRVRAASLAAAAKACGLPEFYPGAEGVRKHAYVRLLMDFLLKTQWPPEKSRPEVLLRDLMLNFLAVKANSRVRDDSSFFRSYLFHLTGNEGKTKEDDVRLTAESLGELLRSLPEGGWVICQNIIDFVTFRGLVMRPVSSEGDLAASLAGVYSPVRTYASQDYPNLVVEPFLKTMMFLFACLGVVDLRFGDPHNELRRLPQGPYLTDYDGLSMVRLTPLGSFVTGRAAEYQSEAGRREAARVQLDSRRLLLTLSGSDPVLQMILERTAEKVGAGLFRINARTFLKDCRKVEDVERKVKVLRDLLPADLPLVWQEFFTGIVGKVNPLKPTRYKLYQLGTDPGLVRILANDPELGRLILKAENRHIAIGPQDLDDVIKRLREHGYFIDRS
;
A
#
# COMPACT_ATOMS: atom_id res chain seq x y z
N MET A 1 12.87 -68.32 27.34
CA MET A 1 13.01 -66.85 27.57
C MET A 1 13.08 -66.62 29.07
N ASN A 2 14.08 -65.92 29.61
CA ASN A 2 14.26 -65.77 31.07
C ASN A 2 13.13 -64.89 31.66
N GLN A 3 12.61 -65.23 32.84
CA GLN A 3 11.46 -64.56 33.47
C GLN A 3 11.68 -63.05 33.66
N SER A 4 12.93 -62.60 33.83
CA SER A 4 13.27 -61.17 33.94
C SER A 4 13.06 -60.39 32.63
N MET A 5 13.27 -61.02 31.48
CA MET A 5 13.14 -60.41 30.16
C MET A 5 11.67 -60.32 29.70
N LEU A 6 10.83 -61.24 30.20
CA LEU A 6 9.37 -61.19 30.09
C LEU A 6 8.77 -60.07 30.94
N ARG A 7 9.29 -59.86 32.17
CA ARG A 7 8.92 -58.75 33.06
C ARG A 7 9.27 -57.38 32.46
N GLN A 8 10.50 -57.18 31.98
CA GLN A 8 10.92 -55.89 31.38
C GLN A 8 10.10 -55.49 30.15
N ARG A 9 9.63 -56.46 29.35
CA ARG A 9 8.76 -56.18 28.19
C ARG A 9 7.32 -55.83 28.60
N ALA A 10 6.81 -56.42 29.67
CA ALA A 10 5.50 -56.05 30.21
C ALA A 10 5.52 -54.63 30.81
N ASP A 11 6.60 -54.27 31.53
CA ASP A 11 6.79 -52.92 32.11
C ASP A 11 6.94 -51.84 31.02
N ALA A 12 7.63 -52.14 29.91
CA ALA A 12 7.76 -51.22 28.77
C ALA A 12 6.43 -50.93 28.07
N ILE A 13 5.53 -51.93 28.00
CA ILE A 13 4.17 -51.78 27.44
C ILE A 13 3.27 -50.99 28.40
N TYR A 14 3.44 -51.18 29.70
CA TYR A 14 2.72 -50.46 30.75
C TYR A 14 3.06 -48.96 30.77
N HIS A 15 4.33 -48.59 30.57
CA HIS A 15 4.76 -47.19 30.52
C HIS A 15 4.43 -46.46 29.20
N ALA A 16 4.40 -47.18 28.07
CA ALA A 16 4.17 -46.57 26.75
C ALA A 16 2.71 -46.14 26.49
N THR A 17 1.74 -46.68 27.25
CA THR A 17 0.31 -46.48 26.96
C THR A 17 -0.35 -45.36 27.77
N GLY A 18 0.31 -44.82 28.81
CA GLY A 18 -0.18 -43.65 29.54
C GLY A 18 -1.50 -43.87 30.31
N TRP A 19 -1.80 -45.09 30.75
CA TRP A 19 -3.01 -45.39 31.51
C TRP A 19 -2.84 -45.02 32.98
N ALA A 20 -3.04 -43.75 33.31
CA ALA A 20 -3.27 -43.29 34.68
C ALA A 20 -4.75 -42.92 34.86
N GLY A 21 -5.49 -43.70 35.65
CA GLY A 21 -6.87 -43.40 36.02
C GLY A 21 -7.36 -44.33 37.13
N LYS A 22 -7.78 -43.73 38.24
CA LYS A 22 -8.14 -44.32 39.53
C LYS A 22 -9.45 -45.14 39.46
N ASP A 23 -9.41 -46.39 39.90
CA ASP A 23 -10.12 -46.93 41.08
C ASP A 23 -9.91 -48.45 41.15
N ARG A 24 -9.29 -48.89 42.23
CA ARG A 24 -8.74 -50.25 42.41
C ARG A 24 -9.82 -51.24 42.85
N GLN A 25 -9.96 -52.36 42.14
CA GLN A 25 -10.47 -53.59 42.74
C GLN A 25 -9.29 -54.54 43.00
N GLU A 26 -9.09 -54.91 44.26
CA GLU A 26 -7.82 -55.49 44.71
C GLU A 26 -7.64 -57.00 44.44
N LYS A 27 -8.60 -57.72 43.82
CA LYS A 27 -8.55 -59.20 43.68
C LYS A 27 -8.65 -59.71 42.24
N CYS A 28 -7.81 -60.71 41.90
CA CYS A 28 -7.80 -61.36 40.59
C CYS A 28 -9.07 -62.19 40.33
N PRO A 29 -9.76 -62.07 39.19
CA PRO A 29 -11.02 -62.78 38.95
C PRO A 29 -10.85 -64.29 38.74
N PHE A 30 -9.65 -64.78 38.42
CA PHE A 30 -9.38 -66.20 38.19
C PHE A 30 -8.94 -66.98 39.42
N CYS A 31 -8.18 -66.35 40.32
CA CYS A 31 -7.67 -67.01 41.54
C CYS A 31 -8.15 -66.37 42.83
N LEU A 32 -8.92 -65.27 42.74
CA LEU A 32 -9.56 -64.53 43.84
C LEU A 32 -8.59 -64.00 44.92
N LYS A 33 -7.28 -64.05 44.66
CA LYS A 33 -6.23 -63.52 45.54
C LYS A 33 -6.01 -62.03 45.34
N THR A 34 -5.69 -61.35 46.43
CA THR A 34 -5.32 -59.94 46.45
C THR A 34 -3.90 -59.77 45.92
N ASN A 35 -3.69 -58.96 44.89
CA ASN A 35 -2.40 -58.91 44.18
C ASN A 35 -1.39 -57.98 44.87
N ALA A 36 -0.19 -58.50 45.16
CA ALA A 36 0.99 -57.71 45.53
C ALA A 36 2.02 -57.57 44.38
N GLU A 37 1.70 -58.03 43.16
CA GLU A 37 2.58 -58.02 41.97
C GLU A 37 1.80 -57.60 40.68
N PRO A 38 2.48 -57.11 39.63
CA PRO A 38 1.84 -56.41 38.51
C PRO A 38 0.81 -57.28 37.76
N ALA A 39 -0.40 -56.74 37.60
CA ALA A 39 -1.55 -57.38 36.97
C ALA A 39 -1.81 -56.84 35.56
N ILE A 40 -2.33 -57.70 34.68
CA ILE A 40 -2.77 -57.32 33.33
C ILE A 40 -4.26 -57.00 33.39
N ILE A 41 -4.62 -55.80 32.93
CA ILE A 41 -6.01 -55.34 32.92
C ILE A 41 -6.74 -56.01 31.76
N THR A 42 -7.79 -56.76 32.07
CA THR A 42 -8.67 -57.39 31.09
C THR A 42 -10.11 -56.90 31.30
N ARG A 43 -11.03 -57.26 30.39
CA ARG A 43 -12.46 -56.91 30.53
C ARG A 43 -13.18 -57.60 31.70
N LEU A 44 -12.54 -58.58 32.33
CA LEU A 44 -13.06 -59.31 33.49
C LEU A 44 -12.45 -58.80 34.81
N GLY A 45 -11.57 -57.79 34.77
CA GLY A 45 -10.81 -57.28 35.91
C GLY A 45 -9.29 -57.50 35.79
N GLU A 46 -8.56 -57.17 36.84
CA GLU A 46 -7.10 -57.31 36.93
C GLU A 46 -6.69 -58.78 37.08
N VAL A 47 -6.06 -59.39 36.06
CA VAL A 47 -5.61 -60.79 36.13
C VAL A 47 -4.13 -60.84 36.54
N CYS A 48 -3.79 -61.67 37.52
CA CYS A 48 -2.42 -61.74 38.02
C CYS A 48 -1.46 -62.43 37.03
N ALA A 49 -0.19 -62.06 37.12
CA ALA A 49 0.86 -62.59 36.24
C ALA A 49 0.97 -64.13 36.31
N SER A 50 0.75 -64.76 37.48
CA SER A 50 0.87 -66.21 37.61
C SER A 50 -0.26 -66.97 36.90
N CYS A 51 -1.50 -66.48 36.94
CA CYS A 51 -2.64 -67.07 36.21
C CYS A 51 -2.48 -66.93 34.70
N THR A 52 -1.88 -65.82 34.25
CA THR A 52 -1.55 -65.60 32.83
C THR A 52 -0.51 -66.61 32.35
N VAL A 53 0.54 -66.82 33.14
CA VAL A 53 1.62 -67.78 32.83
C VAL A 53 1.13 -69.23 32.89
N GLN A 54 0.25 -69.60 33.83
CA GLN A 54 -0.31 -70.95 33.89
C GLN A 54 -1.21 -71.29 32.70
N THR A 55 -2.02 -70.34 32.24
CA THR A 55 -2.89 -70.51 31.06
C THR A 55 -2.06 -70.71 29.78
N LEU A 56 -0.96 -69.96 29.65
CA LEU A 56 0.01 -70.12 28.57
C LEU A 56 0.77 -71.45 28.67
N ALA A 57 1.22 -71.85 29.86
CA ALA A 57 1.95 -73.09 30.09
C ALA A 57 1.08 -74.35 29.94
N GLN A 58 -0.24 -74.25 30.14
CA GLN A 58 -1.17 -75.36 29.90
C GLN A 58 -1.40 -75.58 28.40
N ALA A 59 -1.48 -74.51 27.61
CA ALA A 59 -1.48 -74.58 26.14
C ALA A 59 -0.16 -75.14 25.57
N GLU A 60 0.95 -74.93 26.28
CA GLU A 60 2.29 -75.39 25.90
C GLU A 60 2.55 -76.87 26.28
N ARG A 61 1.97 -77.36 27.39
CA ARG A 61 2.08 -78.78 27.81
C ARG A 61 1.31 -79.75 26.91
N GLU A 62 0.33 -79.26 26.16
CA GLU A 62 -0.55 -80.13 25.38
C GLU A 62 0.05 -80.61 24.04
N ARG A 63 1.17 -80.06 23.53
CA ARG A 63 1.86 -80.60 22.32
C ARG A 63 3.38 -80.36 22.27
N SER A 64 4.11 -81.46 22.12
CA SER A 64 5.56 -81.59 21.93
C SER A 64 6.06 -81.06 20.57
N TRP A 65 6.93 -80.05 20.55
CA TRP A 65 7.68 -79.61 19.36
C TRP A 65 9.18 -79.46 19.68
N GLN A 66 10.05 -80.13 18.91
CA GLN A 66 11.50 -80.13 19.07
C GLN A 66 12.18 -78.99 18.32
N ALA A 67 13.16 -78.36 18.99
CA ALA A 67 13.95 -77.24 18.52
C ALA A 67 15.10 -77.70 17.61
N GLY A 68 15.10 -77.27 16.36
CA GLY A 68 16.19 -77.60 15.44
C GLY A 68 16.11 -76.94 14.07
N ARG A 69 15.60 -75.70 14.00
CA ARG A 69 15.66 -74.84 12.79
C ARG A 69 15.27 -73.36 13.01
N ALA A 70 15.50 -72.81 14.20
CA ALA A 70 14.92 -71.53 14.63
C ALA A 70 15.71 -70.25 14.25
N GLU A 71 16.82 -70.33 13.51
CA GLU A 71 17.60 -69.11 13.17
C GLU A 71 17.42 -68.63 11.73
N GLY A 72 16.69 -69.37 10.87
CA GLY A 72 16.28 -68.93 9.54
C GLY A 72 14.85 -68.41 9.43
N ASP A 73 14.01 -68.66 10.45
CA ASP A 73 12.55 -68.50 10.37
C ASP A 73 12.04 -67.16 10.95
N LEU A 74 12.94 -66.22 11.23
CA LEU A 74 12.63 -64.90 11.80
C LEU A 74 12.75 -63.73 10.80
N ALA A 75 12.67 -64.01 9.50
CA ALA A 75 12.50 -62.98 8.47
C ALA A 75 11.16 -63.16 7.74
N GLY A 76 10.15 -62.38 8.12
CA GLY A 76 8.84 -62.29 7.45
C GLY A 76 7.67 -63.11 8.06
N ALA A 77 6.46 -62.81 7.58
CA ALA A 77 5.21 -63.62 7.62
C ALA A 77 4.58 -64.08 8.96
N THR A 78 4.93 -63.53 10.13
CA THR A 78 4.36 -64.00 11.43
C THR A 78 3.00 -63.39 11.83
N ALA A 79 2.50 -62.36 11.14
CA ALA A 79 1.19 -61.77 11.44
C ALA A 79 0.01 -62.67 11.02
N VAL A 80 0.18 -63.42 9.92
CA VAL A 80 -0.82 -64.33 9.35
C VAL A 80 -0.93 -65.65 10.13
N LEU A 81 0.14 -66.10 10.80
CA LEU A 81 0.14 -67.31 11.64
C LEU A 81 -0.62 -67.13 12.97
N ARG A 82 -0.69 -65.91 13.52
CA ARG A 82 -1.37 -65.61 14.79
C ARG A 82 -2.88 -65.35 14.63
N LEU A 83 -3.29 -64.84 13.48
CA LEU A 83 -4.70 -64.73 13.08
C LEU A 83 -5.38 -66.08 12.86
N LYS A 84 -4.65 -67.09 12.35
CA LYS A 84 -5.16 -68.46 12.17
C LYS A 84 -5.34 -69.24 13.49
N ALA A 85 -4.55 -68.93 14.52
CA ALA A 85 -4.64 -69.58 15.83
C ALA A 85 -5.84 -69.11 16.67
N LEU A 86 -6.35 -67.90 16.42
CA LEU A 86 -7.44 -67.28 17.20
C LEU A 86 -8.84 -67.44 16.57
N ALA A 87 -8.95 -67.73 15.26
CA ALA A 87 -10.24 -67.67 14.57
C ALA A 87 -11.05 -69.00 14.52
N ARG A 88 -10.44 -70.19 14.51
CA ARG A 88 -11.19 -71.48 14.45
C ARG A 88 -10.39 -72.63 15.05
N GLY A 89 -10.97 -73.40 15.98
CA GLY A 89 -10.51 -74.75 16.29
C GLY A 89 -10.74 -75.72 15.11
N VAL A 90 -10.08 -75.50 13.98
CA VAL A 90 -10.17 -76.29 12.74
C VAL A 90 -8.75 -76.48 12.15
N PRO A 91 -8.41 -77.64 11.54
CA PRO A 91 -7.03 -78.02 11.23
C PRO A 91 -6.40 -77.19 10.09
N VAL A 92 -5.18 -76.71 10.30
CA VAL A 92 -4.36 -75.92 9.35
C VAL A 92 -3.67 -76.80 8.29
N LYS A 93 -4.13 -78.02 8.04
CA LYS A 93 -3.43 -78.96 7.15
C LYS A 93 -3.62 -78.69 5.65
N GLU A 94 -4.57 -77.86 5.24
CA GLU A 94 -4.83 -77.57 3.82
C GLU A 94 -4.37 -76.18 3.34
N TYR A 95 -3.77 -75.35 4.20
CA TYR A 95 -3.34 -73.99 3.83
C TYR A 95 -1.84 -73.76 4.03
N GLY A 96 -1.04 -74.76 3.70
CA GLY A 96 0.41 -74.63 3.57
C GLY A 96 0.80 -73.85 2.31
N TYR A 97 1.88 -73.07 2.43
CA TYR A 97 2.67 -72.50 1.32
C TYR A 97 2.13 -71.31 0.53
N TRP A 98 2.02 -70.12 1.12
CA TRP A 98 2.07 -68.88 0.30
C TRP A 98 2.85 -67.78 1.02
N GLY A 99 4.07 -67.53 0.53
CA GLY A 99 4.88 -66.38 0.92
C GLY A 99 4.22 -65.07 0.51
N ALA A 100 4.65 -63.98 1.13
CA ALA A 100 4.14 -62.61 0.92
C ALA A 100 4.36 -62.05 -0.51
N GLU A 101 4.92 -62.85 -1.44
CA GLU A 101 5.23 -62.46 -2.82
C GLU A 101 4.17 -62.89 -3.84
N GLN A 102 3.07 -63.53 -3.41
CA GLN A 102 2.03 -64.05 -4.31
C GLN A 102 0.77 -63.13 -4.34
N PRO A 103 0.42 -62.50 -5.48
CA PRO A 103 -0.67 -61.49 -5.62
C PRO A 103 -2.11 -61.90 -5.24
N GLY A 104 -2.33 -63.19 -4.92
CA GLY A 104 -3.63 -63.73 -4.48
C GLY A 104 -3.87 -63.68 -2.97
N SER A 105 -2.82 -63.51 -2.14
CA SER A 105 -2.94 -63.55 -0.68
C SER A 105 -3.44 -62.24 -0.07
N ILE A 106 -3.04 -61.09 -0.63
CA ILE A 106 -3.46 -59.75 -0.16
C ILE A 106 -4.94 -59.47 -0.41
N ALA A 107 -5.53 -60.05 -1.47
CA ALA A 107 -6.95 -59.88 -1.79
C ALA A 107 -7.85 -60.40 -0.67
N LYS A 108 -7.55 -61.62 -0.16
CA LYS A 108 -8.28 -62.22 0.96
C LYS A 108 -8.10 -61.45 2.27
N VAL A 109 -7.01 -60.71 2.43
CA VAL A 109 -6.79 -59.83 3.59
C VAL A 109 -7.62 -58.55 3.46
N ILE A 110 -7.70 -57.97 2.25
CA ILE A 110 -8.54 -56.80 1.96
C ILE A 110 -10.01 -57.09 2.23
N ASP A 111 -10.51 -58.29 1.88
CA ASP A 111 -11.91 -58.67 2.14
C ASP A 111 -12.26 -58.61 3.64
N ASN A 112 -11.29 -58.85 4.53
CA ASN A 112 -11.49 -58.75 5.98
C ASN A 112 -11.57 -57.30 6.50
N LEU A 113 -11.29 -56.28 5.67
CA LEU A 113 -11.57 -54.88 6.00
C LEU A 113 -13.08 -54.57 5.96
N ALA A 114 -13.86 -55.41 5.29
CA ALA A 114 -15.31 -55.31 5.17
C ALA A 114 -16.07 -56.01 6.32
N TYR A 115 -15.36 -56.67 7.25
CA TYR A 115 -16.00 -57.56 8.22
C TYR A 115 -16.83 -56.75 9.24
N GLU A 116 -18.13 -57.03 9.26
CA GLU A 116 -19.14 -56.22 9.92
C GLU A 116 -20.04 -57.11 10.76
N ASP A 117 -19.54 -57.53 11.92
CA ASP A 117 -20.42 -57.99 13.00
C ASP A 117 -19.83 -57.61 14.36
N GLY A 118 -20.72 -57.35 15.32
CA GLY A 118 -20.46 -56.56 16.53
C GLY A 118 -19.48 -57.17 17.55
N SER A 119 -18.84 -58.31 17.28
CA SER A 119 -18.02 -59.02 18.26
C SER A 119 -16.60 -58.45 18.41
N HIS A 120 -15.97 -58.73 19.55
CA HIS A 120 -14.59 -58.30 19.82
C HIS A 120 -13.55 -59.00 18.96
N LEU A 121 -13.82 -60.24 18.56
CA LEU A 121 -12.93 -61.02 17.71
C LEU A 121 -12.90 -60.46 16.28
N GLU A 122 -14.04 -60.00 15.77
CA GLU A 122 -14.16 -59.49 14.40
C GLU A 122 -13.54 -58.10 14.24
N ARG A 123 -13.68 -57.23 15.25
CA ARG A 123 -12.93 -55.96 15.31
C ARG A 123 -11.42 -56.19 15.32
N LEU A 124 -10.96 -57.25 15.99
CA LEU A 124 -9.56 -57.65 16.01
C LEU A 124 -9.10 -58.15 14.64
N VAL A 125 -9.91 -58.98 13.96
CA VAL A 125 -9.64 -59.44 12.58
C VAL A 125 -9.53 -58.27 11.61
N ARG A 126 -10.43 -57.29 11.70
CA ARG A 126 -10.43 -56.08 10.86
C ARG A 126 -9.22 -55.18 11.13
N LEU A 127 -8.86 -54.99 12.40
CA LEU A 127 -7.67 -54.22 12.79
C LEU A 127 -6.39 -54.89 12.28
N LEU A 128 -6.30 -56.21 12.40
CA LEU A 128 -5.15 -56.97 11.91
C LEU A 128 -5.08 -56.97 10.38
N ALA A 129 -6.23 -57.03 9.70
CA ALA A 129 -6.31 -56.85 8.24
C ALA A 129 -5.81 -55.45 7.83
N TYR A 130 -6.20 -54.41 8.57
CA TYR A 130 -5.71 -53.05 8.38
C TYR A 130 -4.19 -52.95 8.55
N GLU A 131 -3.63 -53.48 9.64
CA GLU A 131 -2.18 -53.47 9.90
C GLU A 131 -1.39 -54.21 8.81
N VAL A 132 -1.89 -55.37 8.35
CA VAL A 132 -1.25 -56.13 7.27
C VAL A 132 -1.31 -55.36 5.94
N CYS A 133 -2.43 -54.70 5.63
CA CYS A 133 -2.55 -53.88 4.44
C CYS A 133 -1.64 -52.65 4.48
N VAL A 134 -1.48 -52.02 5.64
CA VAL A 134 -0.55 -50.91 5.86
C VAL A 134 0.90 -51.37 5.72
N ALA A 135 1.28 -52.49 6.33
CA ALA A 135 2.63 -53.05 6.22
C ALA A 135 2.99 -53.45 4.77
N ASN A 136 1.98 -53.76 3.94
CA ASN A 136 2.13 -54.14 2.54
C ASN A 136 1.46 -53.13 1.58
N GLN A 137 1.57 -51.83 1.91
CA GLN A 137 0.78 -50.77 1.27
C GLN A 137 0.87 -50.77 -0.26
N ALA A 138 2.04 -51.04 -0.85
CA ALA A 138 2.20 -51.06 -2.31
C ALA A 138 1.34 -52.14 -3.01
N ALA A 139 1.29 -53.34 -2.43
CA ALA A 139 0.48 -54.45 -2.95
C ALA A 139 -1.02 -54.23 -2.68
N ALA A 140 -1.35 -53.70 -1.49
CA ALA A 140 -2.71 -53.34 -1.14
C ALA A 140 -3.26 -52.22 -2.05
N LEU A 141 -2.47 -51.18 -2.32
CA LEU A 141 -2.86 -50.02 -3.13
C LEU A 141 -3.30 -50.42 -4.55
N HIS A 142 -2.56 -51.33 -5.19
CA HIS A 142 -2.88 -51.79 -6.55
C HIS A 142 -4.26 -52.46 -6.63
N ARG A 143 -4.70 -53.10 -5.55
CA ARG A 143 -6.02 -53.76 -5.45
C ARG A 143 -7.10 -52.81 -4.96
N LEU A 144 -6.83 -52.04 -3.90
CA LEU A 144 -7.77 -51.04 -3.38
C LEU A 144 -8.10 -49.99 -4.45
N ALA A 145 -7.12 -49.58 -5.26
CA ALA A 145 -7.36 -48.70 -6.42
C ALA A 145 -8.36 -49.27 -7.44
N LYS A 146 -8.67 -50.57 -7.42
CA LYS A 146 -9.66 -51.23 -8.29
C LYS A 146 -10.94 -51.65 -7.55
N LEU A 147 -11.16 -51.17 -6.32
CA LEU A 147 -12.41 -51.40 -5.60
C LEU A 147 -13.60 -50.92 -6.43
N PRO A 148 -14.62 -51.77 -6.66
CA PRO A 148 -15.80 -51.39 -7.43
C PRO A 148 -16.68 -50.42 -6.63
N SER A 149 -17.50 -49.65 -7.33
CA SER A 149 -18.37 -48.63 -6.75
C SER A 149 -19.49 -49.18 -5.88
N ASP A 150 -19.79 -50.47 -5.95
CA ASP A 150 -20.77 -51.19 -5.12
C ASP A 150 -20.15 -51.91 -3.92
N ALA A 151 -18.83 -51.75 -3.69
CA ALA A 151 -18.17 -52.38 -2.55
C ALA A 151 -18.78 -51.93 -1.20
N PRO A 152 -18.78 -52.79 -0.16
CA PRO A 152 -19.34 -52.46 1.14
C PRO A 152 -18.79 -51.15 1.73
N ILE A 153 -19.66 -50.36 2.36
CA ILE A 153 -19.30 -49.04 2.89
C ILE A 153 -18.11 -49.14 3.86
N LEU A 154 -18.15 -50.11 4.76
CA LEU A 154 -17.09 -50.34 5.74
C LEU A 154 -15.75 -50.70 5.08
N LEU A 155 -15.78 -51.48 3.99
CA LEU A 155 -14.58 -51.80 3.22
C LEU A 155 -13.94 -50.53 2.65
N LYS A 156 -14.74 -49.66 2.04
CA LYS A 156 -14.28 -48.40 1.45
C LYS A 156 -13.76 -47.43 2.51
N LEU A 157 -14.42 -47.32 3.66
CA LEU A 157 -13.96 -46.49 4.79
C LEU A 157 -12.62 -46.96 5.34
N ASN A 158 -12.43 -48.27 5.53
CA ASN A 158 -11.15 -48.81 6.00
C ASN A 158 -10.07 -48.75 4.91
N ALA A 159 -10.43 -48.92 3.64
CA ALA A 159 -9.54 -48.73 2.51
C ALA A 159 -9.00 -47.29 2.44
N LEU A 160 -9.86 -46.29 2.66
CA LEU A 160 -9.46 -44.89 2.77
C LEU A 160 -8.40 -44.67 3.85
N LEU A 161 -8.56 -45.31 5.03
CA LEU A 161 -7.57 -45.23 6.11
C LEU A 161 -6.23 -45.88 5.71
N VAL A 162 -6.27 -47.05 5.08
CA VAL A 162 -5.05 -47.75 4.61
C VAL A 162 -4.32 -46.93 3.55
N VAL A 163 -5.06 -46.35 2.60
CA VAL A 163 -4.50 -45.55 1.50
C VAL A 163 -3.89 -44.25 2.03
N ALA A 164 -4.52 -43.63 3.03
CA ALA A 164 -4.05 -42.40 3.65
C ALA A 164 -2.93 -42.60 4.70
N PHE A 165 -2.65 -43.84 5.11
CA PHE A 165 -1.64 -44.12 6.14
C PHE A 165 -0.24 -43.70 5.67
N GLY A 166 0.47 -42.93 6.50
CA GLY A 166 1.78 -42.35 6.15
C GLY A 166 1.70 -41.15 5.20
N GLY A 167 0.49 -40.71 4.84
CA GLY A 167 0.22 -39.57 3.99
C GLY A 167 0.02 -39.88 2.50
N LEU A 168 -0.50 -38.90 1.75
CA LEU A 168 -0.77 -39.02 0.32
C LEU A 168 0.46 -38.63 -0.53
N GLN A 169 1.39 -39.57 -0.70
CA GLN A 169 2.69 -39.32 -1.36
C GLN A 169 2.73 -39.80 -2.82
N LYS A 170 1.80 -40.68 -3.25
CA LYS A 170 1.77 -41.28 -4.59
C LYS A 170 0.50 -40.89 -5.35
N SER A 171 0.61 -40.66 -6.66
CA SER A 171 -0.51 -40.28 -7.53
C SER A 171 -1.71 -41.23 -7.44
N LYS A 172 -1.47 -42.55 -7.40
CA LYS A 172 -2.54 -43.56 -7.24
C LYS A 172 -3.27 -43.51 -5.88
N GLN A 173 -2.63 -42.99 -4.83
CA GLN A 173 -3.30 -42.76 -3.54
C GLN A 173 -4.26 -41.58 -3.67
N ILE A 174 -3.81 -40.49 -4.30
CA ILE A 174 -4.60 -39.28 -4.53
C ILE A 174 -5.81 -39.60 -5.42
N GLU A 175 -5.58 -40.29 -6.54
CA GLU A 175 -6.62 -40.73 -7.48
C GLU A 175 -7.70 -41.58 -6.79
N PHE A 176 -7.28 -42.52 -5.93
CA PHE A 176 -8.22 -43.34 -5.17
C PHE A 176 -9.07 -42.51 -4.19
N VAL A 177 -8.44 -41.60 -3.42
CA VAL A 177 -9.17 -40.78 -2.44
C VAL A 177 -10.10 -39.79 -3.14
N VAL A 178 -9.69 -39.22 -4.28
CA VAL A 178 -10.54 -38.35 -5.10
C VAL A 178 -11.75 -39.12 -5.63
N ARG A 179 -11.56 -40.32 -6.19
CA ARG A 179 -12.69 -41.15 -6.64
C ARG A 179 -13.65 -41.50 -5.50
N MET A 180 -13.14 -41.71 -4.28
CA MET A 180 -13.98 -41.97 -3.10
C MET A 180 -14.70 -40.71 -2.59
N SER A 181 -14.24 -39.51 -2.94
CA SER A 181 -14.95 -38.26 -2.66
C SER A 181 -16.24 -38.08 -3.48
N GLU A 182 -16.36 -38.86 -4.56
CA GLU A 182 -17.54 -38.92 -5.44
C GLU A 182 -18.48 -40.10 -5.11
N ASP A 183 -18.19 -40.87 -4.06
CA ASP A 183 -18.98 -42.05 -3.71
C ASP A 183 -20.42 -41.67 -3.33
N SER A 184 -21.38 -42.52 -3.70
CA SER A 184 -22.80 -42.33 -3.35
C SER A 184 -23.06 -42.22 -1.83
N SER A 185 -22.22 -42.83 -0.98
CA SER A 185 -22.36 -42.77 0.49
C SER A 185 -21.79 -41.47 1.08
N PRO A 186 -22.59 -40.68 1.84
CA PRO A 186 -22.13 -39.45 2.48
C PRO A 186 -20.94 -39.64 3.42
N GLU A 187 -20.90 -40.74 4.17
CA GLU A 187 -19.86 -41.04 5.16
C GLU A 187 -18.49 -41.25 4.50
N ILE A 188 -18.48 -41.85 3.31
CA ILE A 188 -17.27 -42.08 2.52
C ILE A 188 -16.78 -40.75 1.95
N ARG A 189 -17.68 -39.94 1.38
CA ARG A 189 -17.34 -38.61 0.86
C ARG A 189 -16.74 -37.73 1.92
N GLU A 190 -17.38 -37.62 3.09
CA GLU A 190 -16.90 -36.81 4.21
C GLU A 190 -15.50 -37.25 4.64
N ARG A 191 -15.28 -38.57 4.76
CA ARG A 191 -13.99 -39.12 5.18
C ARG A 191 -12.90 -38.88 4.13
N ALA A 192 -13.20 -39.03 2.84
CA ALA A 192 -12.27 -38.78 1.75
C ALA A 192 -11.87 -37.30 1.67
N VAL A 193 -12.84 -36.38 1.75
CA VAL A 193 -12.60 -34.93 1.76
C VAL A 193 -11.74 -34.53 2.95
N ARG A 194 -12.00 -35.09 4.14
CA ARG A 194 -11.20 -34.83 5.33
C ARG A 194 -9.75 -35.35 5.18
N ILE A 195 -9.57 -36.52 4.58
CA ILE A 195 -8.24 -37.07 4.29
C ILE A 195 -7.46 -36.16 3.32
N LEU A 196 -8.12 -35.63 2.28
CA LEU A 196 -7.49 -34.68 1.36
C LEU A 196 -7.09 -33.39 2.08
N ALA A 197 -7.95 -32.87 2.95
CA ALA A 197 -7.70 -31.66 3.73
C ALA A 197 -6.54 -31.82 4.74
N ASP A 198 -6.49 -32.96 5.45
CA ASP A 198 -5.51 -33.23 6.51
C ASP A 198 -4.09 -33.47 5.94
N ASN A 199 -3.96 -33.85 4.66
CA ASN A 199 -2.70 -34.26 4.05
C ASN A 199 -1.93 -33.16 3.28
N ARG A 200 -2.38 -31.89 3.30
CA ARG A 200 -1.71 -30.71 2.70
C ARG A 200 -0.87 -31.05 1.46
N LEU A 201 -1.53 -31.53 0.41
CA LEU A 201 -0.87 -32.03 -0.80
C LEU A 201 0.07 -30.96 -1.40
N ASN A 202 1.38 -31.16 -1.25
CA ASN A 202 2.41 -30.38 -1.92
C ASN A 202 2.53 -30.86 -3.37
N SER A 203 1.78 -30.28 -4.29
CA SER A 203 2.16 -30.14 -5.71
C SER A 203 0.98 -29.58 -6.51
N ALA A 204 1.30 -28.73 -7.48
CA ALA A 204 0.38 -28.22 -8.49
C ALA A 204 -0.35 -29.34 -9.28
N GLU A 205 0.08 -30.60 -9.19
CA GLU A 205 -0.62 -31.77 -9.76
C GLU A 205 -1.87 -32.17 -8.97
N ALA A 206 -1.85 -32.11 -7.63
CA ALA A 206 -3.04 -32.38 -6.82
C ALA A 206 -4.12 -31.31 -7.03
N ALA A 207 -3.73 -30.04 -7.12
CA ALA A 207 -4.63 -28.93 -7.44
C ALA A 207 -5.15 -29.00 -8.88
N ARG A 208 -4.30 -29.35 -9.86
CA ARG A 208 -4.74 -29.57 -11.25
C ARG A 208 -5.70 -30.73 -11.39
N GLU A 209 -5.47 -31.85 -10.71
CA GLU A 209 -6.39 -32.98 -10.79
C GLU A 209 -7.67 -32.74 -10.01
N LEU A 210 -7.64 -32.13 -8.81
CA LEU A 210 -8.86 -31.66 -8.14
C LEU A 210 -9.70 -30.72 -9.03
N LEU A 211 -9.06 -29.82 -9.79
CA LEU A 211 -9.72 -28.95 -10.76
C LEU A 211 -10.18 -29.66 -12.05
N ARG A 212 -9.63 -30.86 -12.34
CA ARG A 212 -9.98 -31.68 -13.51
C ARG A 212 -11.19 -32.58 -13.25
N VAL A 213 -11.39 -33.02 -12.01
CA VAL A 213 -12.51 -33.91 -11.59
C VAL A 213 -13.69 -33.15 -10.97
N MET A 214 -13.55 -31.85 -10.68
CA MET A 214 -14.72 -31.00 -10.47
C MET A 214 -15.53 -30.95 -11.77
N PRO A 215 -16.79 -31.42 -11.81
CA PRO A 215 -17.54 -31.55 -13.06
C PRO A 215 -17.63 -30.22 -13.81
N LEU A 216 -16.94 -30.14 -14.93
CA LEU A 216 -17.35 -29.29 -16.05
C LEU A 216 -18.67 -29.88 -16.56
N VAL A 217 -19.75 -29.12 -16.42
CA VAL A 217 -21.02 -29.23 -17.16
C VAL A 217 -22.01 -30.30 -16.63
N GLU A 218 -23.21 -29.81 -16.33
CA GLU A 218 -24.48 -30.52 -16.09
C GLU A 218 -24.66 -31.26 -14.75
N GLY A 219 -25.08 -30.50 -13.73
CA GLY A 219 -25.60 -31.07 -12.48
C GLY A 219 -25.41 -30.20 -11.23
N PHE A 220 -25.36 -28.89 -11.36
CA PHE A 220 -25.06 -27.97 -10.25
C PHE A 220 -26.27 -27.66 -9.33
N GLU A 221 -27.46 -28.21 -9.61
CA GLU A 221 -28.72 -27.77 -8.98
C GLU A 221 -29.10 -28.44 -7.65
N ALA A 222 -28.45 -29.51 -7.16
CA ALA A 222 -29.10 -30.33 -6.13
C ALA A 222 -28.39 -30.54 -4.78
N THR A 223 -27.09 -30.29 -4.58
CA THR A 223 -26.40 -31.06 -3.51
C THR A 223 -25.42 -30.36 -2.59
N TYR A 224 -25.29 -29.03 -2.61
CA TYR A 224 -24.41 -28.35 -1.63
C TYR A 224 -25.17 -27.47 -0.62
N ASN A 225 -25.17 -27.90 0.65
CA ASN A 225 -25.70 -27.19 1.81
C ASN A 225 -24.77 -26.02 2.20
N ARG A 226 -25.35 -24.96 2.80
CA ARG A 226 -24.67 -23.84 3.48
C ARG A 226 -23.46 -24.26 4.34
N GLU A 227 -23.39 -25.50 4.85
CA GLU A 227 -22.26 -26.06 5.59
C GLU A 227 -21.05 -26.49 4.73
N GLU A 228 -21.23 -26.89 3.49
CA GLU A 228 -20.11 -27.31 2.62
C GLU A 228 -19.37 -26.08 2.07
N LEU A 229 -20.09 -24.99 1.79
CA LEU A 229 -19.50 -23.67 1.56
C LEU A 229 -18.76 -23.14 2.82
N ARG A 230 -19.24 -23.46 4.04
CA ARG A 230 -18.52 -23.15 5.30
C ARG A 230 -17.20 -23.92 5.40
N VAL A 231 -17.17 -25.17 4.95
CA VAL A 231 -15.95 -26.00 4.95
C VAL A 231 -14.93 -25.48 3.94
N ILE A 232 -15.35 -25.15 2.71
CA ILE A 232 -14.47 -24.53 1.70
C ILE A 232 -13.91 -23.19 2.20
N SER A 233 -14.73 -22.35 2.85
CA SER A 233 -14.26 -21.09 3.44
C SER A 233 -13.27 -21.26 4.61
N ARG A 234 -13.42 -22.32 5.42
CA ARG A 234 -12.50 -22.64 6.53
C ARG A 234 -11.17 -23.21 6.03
N ILE A 235 -11.22 -23.99 4.96
CA ILE A 235 -10.06 -24.59 4.31
C ILE A 235 -9.20 -23.49 3.66
N VAL A 236 -9.82 -22.48 3.03
CA VAL A 236 -9.09 -21.42 2.31
C VAL A 236 -8.67 -20.25 3.21
N LEU A 237 -9.44 -19.87 4.24
CA LEU A 237 -9.19 -18.63 5.00
C LEU A 237 -8.80 -18.85 6.46
N GLY A 238 -8.86 -20.11 6.91
CA GLY A 238 -8.63 -20.51 8.30
C GLY A 238 -9.77 -20.12 9.25
N PRO A 239 -9.76 -20.63 10.50
CA PRO A 239 -10.74 -20.24 11.51
C PRO A 239 -10.56 -18.76 11.92
N PRO A 240 -11.64 -18.04 12.30
CA PRO A 240 -11.52 -16.72 12.92
C PRO A 240 -10.65 -16.83 14.17
N SER A 241 -9.72 -15.88 14.35
CA SER A 241 -8.78 -15.87 15.46
C SER A 241 -9.53 -15.96 16.80
N ARG A 242 -9.42 -17.12 17.46
CA ARG A 242 -9.78 -17.25 18.88
C ARG A 242 -8.75 -16.46 19.69
N ARG A 243 -9.24 -15.64 20.61
CA ARG A 243 -8.52 -14.85 21.62
C ARG A 243 -7.11 -15.37 21.89
N ASP A 244 -6.10 -14.69 21.35
CA ASP A 244 -4.73 -14.82 21.83
C ASP A 244 -4.60 -13.86 23.03
N ASN A 245 -4.91 -14.35 24.23
CA ASN A 245 -4.64 -13.64 25.49
C ASN A 245 -3.14 -13.78 25.84
N SER A 246 -2.27 -13.33 24.94
CA SER A 246 -0.82 -13.34 25.14
C SER A 246 -0.26 -11.91 25.03
N PRO A 247 0.64 -11.46 25.92
CA PRO A 247 1.11 -10.08 25.96
C PRO A 247 2.14 -9.79 24.86
N SER A 248 1.97 -8.65 24.17
CA SER A 248 2.91 -7.85 23.38
C SER A 248 3.70 -8.52 22.21
N PRO A 249 3.69 -7.94 20.99
CA PRO A 249 4.35 -8.47 19.80
C PRO A 249 5.83 -8.07 19.74
N ALA A 250 6.63 -8.42 20.74
CA ALA A 250 8.06 -8.06 20.77
C ALA A 250 9.04 -9.23 20.50
N ARG A 251 8.57 -10.47 20.27
CA ARG A 251 9.48 -11.64 20.12
C ARG A 251 8.99 -12.75 19.18
N ARG A 252 8.59 -12.43 17.95
CA ARG A 252 8.56 -13.46 16.88
C ARG A 252 9.46 -13.00 15.74
N GLY A 253 10.48 -13.81 15.43
CA GLY A 253 11.43 -13.53 14.36
C GLY A 253 10.78 -13.56 12.96
N PRO A 254 11.40 -12.90 11.97
CA PRO A 254 10.81 -12.67 10.64
C PRO A 254 10.54 -13.93 9.80
N GLU A 255 11.14 -15.08 10.13
CA GLU A 255 11.03 -16.31 9.32
C GLU A 255 9.71 -17.08 9.55
N ALA A 256 9.12 -17.01 10.74
CA ALA A 256 7.87 -17.73 11.05
C ALA A 256 6.60 -17.04 10.49
N THR A 257 6.66 -15.72 10.27
CA THR A 257 5.58 -14.93 9.67
C THR A 257 5.54 -15.05 8.15
N ALA A 258 6.71 -15.22 7.50
CA ALA A 258 6.81 -15.35 6.04
C ALA A 258 6.11 -16.62 5.51
N GLY A 259 6.28 -17.77 6.18
CA GLY A 259 5.69 -19.05 5.76
C GLY A 259 4.16 -19.15 5.91
N ALA A 260 3.56 -18.38 6.83
CA ALA A 260 2.10 -18.34 7.03
C ALA A 260 1.41 -17.31 6.11
N LEU A 261 2.13 -16.27 5.70
CA LEU A 261 1.68 -15.27 4.72
C LEU A 261 1.69 -15.82 3.29
N THR A 262 2.66 -16.66 2.94
CA THR A 262 2.76 -17.29 1.60
C THR A 262 1.67 -18.34 1.35
N ALA A 263 1.30 -19.13 2.35
CA ALA A 263 0.20 -20.11 2.24
C ALA A 263 -1.18 -19.46 2.09
N LYS A 264 -1.46 -18.37 2.83
CA LYS A 264 -2.73 -17.62 2.67
C LYS A 264 -2.83 -16.88 1.33
N GLN A 265 -1.69 -16.55 0.71
CA GLN A 265 -1.66 -15.93 -0.61
C GLN A 265 -1.79 -16.94 -1.76
N SER A 266 -1.39 -18.21 -1.58
CA SER A 266 -1.61 -19.27 -2.57
C SER A 266 -3.08 -19.66 -2.66
N ASP A 267 -3.74 -19.91 -1.53
CA ASP A 267 -5.13 -20.39 -1.50
C ASP A 267 -6.12 -19.36 -2.07
N ALA A 268 -5.79 -18.09 -1.89
CA ALA A 268 -6.60 -16.98 -2.32
C ALA A 268 -6.40 -16.69 -3.84
N ARG A 269 -5.22 -17.02 -4.41
CA ARG A 269 -4.99 -17.03 -5.87
C ARG A 269 -5.74 -18.18 -6.54
N ASP A 270 -5.80 -19.35 -5.92
CA ASP A 270 -6.54 -20.50 -6.46
C ASP A 270 -8.06 -20.24 -6.46
N LEU A 271 -8.59 -19.59 -5.42
CA LEU A 271 -9.97 -19.09 -5.46
C LEU A 271 -10.18 -18.02 -6.53
N ALA A 272 -9.22 -17.13 -6.78
CA ALA A 272 -9.35 -16.15 -7.86
C ALA A 272 -9.38 -16.82 -9.25
N LEU A 273 -8.65 -17.92 -9.44
CA LEU A 273 -8.77 -18.76 -10.65
C LEU A 273 -10.17 -19.36 -10.76
N PHE A 274 -10.72 -19.91 -9.67
CA PHE A 274 -12.10 -20.43 -9.68
C PHE A 274 -13.14 -19.34 -9.99
N PHE A 275 -13.02 -18.17 -9.38
CA PHE A 275 -13.92 -17.03 -9.60
C PHE A 275 -13.62 -16.23 -10.87
N SER A 276 -12.59 -16.60 -11.64
CA SER A 276 -12.34 -16.00 -12.95
C SER A 276 -13.43 -16.37 -13.98
N ALA A 277 -14.16 -17.46 -13.73
CA ALA A 277 -15.35 -17.81 -14.49
C ALA A 277 -16.56 -16.99 -13.97
N PRO A 278 -17.19 -16.14 -14.79
CA PRO A 278 -18.26 -15.26 -14.32
C PRO A 278 -19.49 -15.97 -13.74
N GLY A 279 -19.75 -17.20 -14.18
CA GLY A 279 -20.84 -18.03 -13.66
C GLY A 279 -20.70 -18.31 -12.15
N ASN A 280 -19.48 -18.61 -11.70
CA ASN A 280 -19.18 -18.96 -10.32
C ASN A 280 -19.39 -17.78 -9.36
N VAL A 281 -19.07 -16.57 -9.81
CA VAL A 281 -19.29 -15.35 -9.02
C VAL A 281 -20.78 -15.04 -8.92
N ARG A 282 -21.53 -15.13 -10.02
CA ARG A 282 -22.98 -14.89 -10.00
C ARG A 282 -23.69 -15.88 -9.09
N GLU A 283 -23.33 -17.15 -9.18
CA GLU A 283 -23.90 -18.19 -8.34
C GLU A 283 -23.63 -17.94 -6.86
N LEU A 284 -22.39 -17.60 -6.49
CA LEU A 284 -22.06 -17.22 -5.12
C LEU A 284 -22.95 -16.06 -4.64
N LEU A 285 -23.08 -14.99 -5.42
CA LEU A 285 -23.87 -13.82 -5.04
C LEU A 285 -25.34 -14.14 -4.82
N THR A 286 -25.92 -15.09 -5.58
CA THR A 286 -27.31 -15.53 -5.38
C THR A 286 -27.53 -16.34 -4.09
N ARG A 287 -26.47 -16.94 -3.55
CA ARG A 287 -26.51 -17.76 -2.32
C ARG A 287 -26.20 -16.95 -1.05
N LEU A 288 -25.71 -15.72 -1.18
CA LEU A 288 -25.41 -14.83 -0.06
C LEU A 288 -26.67 -14.08 0.38
N ASP A 289 -26.70 -13.67 1.65
CA ASP A 289 -27.65 -12.64 2.09
C ASP A 289 -27.58 -11.39 1.18
N PRO A 290 -28.71 -10.77 0.80
CA PRO A 290 -28.71 -9.63 -0.11
C PRO A 290 -27.85 -8.45 0.35
N GLU A 291 -27.75 -8.20 1.66
CA GLU A 291 -26.87 -7.17 2.21
C GLU A 291 -25.40 -7.58 2.09
N ALA A 292 -25.08 -8.86 2.35
CA ALA A 292 -23.73 -9.40 2.17
C ALA A 292 -23.28 -9.36 0.70
N ALA A 293 -24.15 -9.72 -0.23
CA ALA A 293 -23.88 -9.65 -1.66
C ALA A 293 -23.58 -8.20 -2.11
N LYS A 294 -24.32 -7.21 -1.62
CA LYS A 294 -24.06 -5.79 -1.88
C LYS A 294 -22.70 -5.34 -1.35
N VAL A 295 -22.36 -5.70 -0.12
CA VAL A 295 -21.06 -5.34 0.48
C VAL A 295 -19.91 -6.02 -0.27
N LEU A 296 -20.06 -7.29 -0.66
CA LEU A 296 -19.03 -8.01 -1.41
C LEU A 296 -18.80 -7.40 -2.80
N ALA A 297 -19.89 -7.04 -3.50
CA ALA A 297 -19.80 -6.34 -4.78
C ALA A 297 -19.12 -4.98 -4.64
N LEU A 298 -19.46 -4.21 -3.60
CA LEU A 298 -18.81 -2.94 -3.30
C LEU A 298 -17.30 -3.11 -3.08
N LEU A 299 -16.89 -4.06 -2.23
CA LEU A 299 -15.48 -4.33 -1.93
C LEU A 299 -14.69 -4.77 -3.17
N ALA A 300 -15.31 -5.55 -4.06
CA ALA A 300 -14.68 -5.96 -5.32
C ALA A 300 -14.32 -4.77 -6.22
N TRP A 301 -15.17 -3.75 -6.28
CA TRP A 301 -14.91 -2.55 -7.08
C TRP A 301 -13.92 -1.59 -6.42
N HIS A 302 -13.92 -1.45 -5.08
CA HIS A 302 -13.01 -0.55 -4.36
C HIS A 302 -11.56 -1.05 -4.20
N ARG A 303 -11.32 -2.38 -4.23
CA ARG A 303 -9.97 -3.00 -4.16
C ARG A 303 -9.10 -2.58 -2.97
N ARG A 304 -9.72 -2.17 -1.87
CA ARG A 304 -9.05 -1.75 -0.63
C ARG A 304 -9.87 -2.15 0.59
N ALA A 305 -9.24 -2.04 1.76
CA ALA A 305 -9.98 -2.05 3.01
C ALA A 305 -10.93 -0.83 3.08
N MET A 306 -12.19 -1.08 3.44
CA MET A 306 -13.20 -0.06 3.70
C MET A 306 -13.63 -0.08 5.16
N GLU A 307 -13.81 1.10 5.75
CA GLU A 307 -14.32 1.24 7.12
C GLU A 307 -15.84 1.08 7.17
N SER A 308 -16.37 0.61 8.30
CA SER A 308 -17.80 0.39 8.49
C SER A 308 -18.67 1.63 8.22
N ALA A 309 -18.14 2.84 8.46
CA ALA A 309 -18.83 4.08 8.13
C ALA A 309 -18.90 4.32 6.62
N GLU A 310 -17.82 4.04 5.87
CA GLU A 310 -17.77 4.15 4.41
C GLU A 310 -18.71 3.13 3.74
N ILE A 311 -18.73 1.90 4.26
CA ILE A 311 -19.60 0.83 3.76
C ILE A 311 -21.07 1.21 3.95
N ARG A 312 -21.43 1.74 5.12
CA ARG A 312 -22.78 2.24 5.39
C ARG A 312 -23.15 3.38 4.44
N ALA A 313 -22.26 4.35 4.24
CA ALA A 313 -22.51 5.47 3.34
C ALA A 313 -22.70 5.03 1.88
N SER A 314 -21.93 4.04 1.42
CA SER A 314 -21.92 3.62 0.01
C SER A 314 -22.96 2.55 -0.33
N SER A 315 -23.29 1.66 0.61
CA SER A 315 -24.21 0.53 0.38
C SER A 315 -25.53 0.63 1.14
N GLY A 316 -25.62 1.51 2.14
CA GLY A 316 -26.72 1.54 3.11
C GLY A 316 -26.68 0.40 4.14
N VAL A 317 -25.75 -0.55 4.00
CA VAL A 317 -25.65 -1.73 4.88
C VAL A 317 -24.83 -1.39 6.12
N GLU A 318 -25.38 -1.72 7.28
CA GLU A 318 -24.69 -1.57 8.55
C GLU A 318 -24.04 -2.90 8.92
N VAL A 319 -22.70 -2.96 8.91
CA VAL A 319 -21.94 -4.20 9.15
C VAL A 319 -21.61 -4.44 10.63
N ILE A 320 -21.91 -3.46 11.48
CA ILE A 320 -21.60 -3.49 12.91
C ILE A 320 -22.80 -3.06 13.75
N ARG A 321 -22.92 -3.60 14.96
CA ARG A 321 -23.82 -3.09 15.99
C ARG A 321 -22.99 -2.35 17.03
N ARG A 322 -23.39 -1.12 17.35
CA ARG A 322 -22.81 -0.34 18.44
C ARG A 322 -23.58 -0.62 19.72
N GLU A 323 -22.87 -1.06 20.75
CA GLU A 323 -23.43 -1.28 22.09
C GLU A 323 -22.74 -0.31 23.07
N GLU A 324 -23.54 0.51 23.75
CA GLU A 324 -23.06 1.40 24.81
C GLU A 324 -23.19 0.70 26.16
N SER A 325 -22.06 0.50 26.85
CA SER A 325 -22.04 0.17 28.28
C SER A 325 -21.65 1.41 29.09
N GLN A 326 -21.98 1.43 30.39
CA GLN A 326 -21.69 2.56 31.29
C GLN A 326 -20.19 2.95 31.38
N ARG A 327 -19.25 2.15 30.86
CA ARG A 327 -17.81 2.45 30.88
C ARG A 327 -17.10 2.36 29.52
N TYR A 328 -17.69 1.72 28.51
CA TYR A 328 -17.04 1.46 27.22
C TYR A 328 -18.07 1.36 26.09
N ARG A 329 -17.70 1.88 24.91
CA ARG A 329 -18.36 1.58 23.64
C ARG A 329 -17.71 0.34 23.04
N TYR A 330 -18.50 -0.71 22.78
CA TYR A 330 -18.01 -1.88 22.05
C TYR A 330 -18.79 -2.03 20.74
N VAL A 331 -18.13 -2.64 19.76
CA VAL A 331 -18.73 -2.96 18.47
C VAL A 331 -18.79 -4.46 18.30
N THR A 332 -19.98 -4.97 18.02
CA THR A 332 -20.24 -6.37 17.70
C THR A 332 -20.49 -6.53 16.19
N PRO A 333 -19.80 -7.46 15.50
CA PRO A 333 -20.12 -7.85 14.12
C PRO A 333 -21.60 -8.19 13.95
N LYS A 334 -22.26 -7.66 12.90
CA LYS A 334 -23.61 -8.13 12.50
C LYS A 334 -23.53 -9.46 11.74
N ASP A 335 -24.65 -10.17 11.66
CA ASP A 335 -24.74 -11.48 11.01
C ASP A 335 -24.32 -11.47 9.54
N VAL A 336 -24.45 -10.32 8.86
CA VAL A 336 -23.97 -10.11 7.48
C VAL A 336 -22.48 -10.46 7.31
N LEU A 337 -21.67 -10.30 8.36
CA LEU A 337 -20.25 -10.65 8.34
C LEU A 337 -20.00 -12.16 8.34
N GLN A 338 -20.97 -12.98 8.74
CA GLN A 338 -20.85 -14.44 8.71
C GLN A 338 -20.81 -15.00 7.29
N ASP A 339 -21.41 -14.29 6.33
CA ASP A 339 -21.46 -14.62 4.91
C ASP A 339 -20.32 -13.93 4.11
N LEU A 340 -19.65 -12.91 4.68
CA LEU A 340 -18.49 -12.21 4.09
C LEU A 340 -17.14 -12.89 4.39
N ARG A 341 -17.09 -14.21 4.51
CA ARG A 341 -15.87 -14.92 4.92
C ARG A 341 -14.70 -14.73 3.97
N LEU A 342 -14.97 -14.48 2.67
CA LEU A 342 -13.96 -14.15 1.65
C LEU A 342 -13.22 -12.83 1.93
N CYS A 343 -13.78 -11.98 2.80
CA CYS A 343 -13.19 -10.71 3.18
C CYS A 343 -12.31 -10.88 4.42
N LYS A 344 -11.18 -10.16 4.44
CA LYS A 344 -10.44 -9.91 5.66
C LYS A 344 -11.23 -8.93 6.51
N VAL A 345 -11.55 -9.34 7.73
CA VAL A 345 -12.24 -8.51 8.74
C VAL A 345 -11.24 -8.11 9.80
N GLU A 346 -11.08 -6.82 10.01
CA GLU A 346 -10.24 -6.26 11.08
C GLU A 346 -11.13 -5.41 12.01
N ILE A 347 -11.09 -5.72 13.31
CA ILE A 347 -11.82 -4.96 14.33
C ILE A 347 -10.79 -4.23 15.17
N LEU A 348 -10.78 -2.91 15.08
CA LEU A 348 -9.87 -2.06 15.85
C LEU A 348 -10.56 -1.63 17.13
N HIS A 349 -10.09 -2.16 18.26
CA HIS A 349 -10.56 -1.79 19.60
C HIS A 349 -9.88 -0.49 20.04
N SER A 350 -10.46 0.65 19.66
CA SER A 350 -10.06 1.98 20.11
C SER A 350 -11.20 2.66 20.90
N TYR A 351 -10.98 3.89 21.38
CA TYR A 351 -12.04 4.71 22.00
C TYR A 351 -13.27 4.93 21.10
N ASP A 352 -13.10 4.80 19.77
CA ASP A 352 -14.18 4.61 18.80
C ASP A 352 -13.92 3.30 18.03
N PRO A 353 -14.59 2.20 18.40
CA PRO A 353 -14.32 0.92 17.76
C PRO A 353 -14.82 0.96 16.32
N LEU A 354 -13.98 0.52 15.38
CA LEU A 354 -14.31 0.49 13.96
C LEU A 354 -13.98 -0.86 13.33
N CYS A 355 -14.75 -1.25 12.32
CA CYS A 355 -14.54 -2.46 11.56
C CYS A 355 -14.04 -2.10 10.16
N ARG A 356 -12.99 -2.77 9.70
CA ARG A 356 -12.45 -2.68 8.34
C ARG A 356 -12.67 -4.01 7.61
N LEU A 357 -13.16 -3.91 6.40
CA LEU A 357 -13.41 -5.04 5.51
C LEU A 357 -12.60 -4.89 4.22
N GLU A 358 -11.88 -5.93 3.83
CA GLU A 358 -11.09 -5.93 2.60
C GLU A 358 -11.32 -7.23 1.84
N LEU A 359 -11.67 -7.15 0.56
CA LEU A 359 -11.60 -8.30 -0.34
C LEU A 359 -10.18 -8.37 -0.92
N PRO A 360 -9.48 -9.52 -0.81
CA PRO A 360 -8.13 -9.64 -1.34
C PRO A 360 -8.02 -9.21 -2.82
N PRO A 361 -6.96 -8.49 -3.24
CA PRO A 361 -6.94 -7.82 -4.55
C PRO A 361 -7.16 -8.70 -5.77
N PHE A 362 -6.66 -9.94 -5.75
CA PHE A 362 -6.84 -10.92 -6.84
C PHE A 362 -8.28 -11.47 -6.90
N LEU A 363 -8.97 -11.59 -5.75
CA LEU A 363 -10.39 -11.94 -5.72
C LEU A 363 -11.25 -10.77 -6.18
N ALA A 364 -10.91 -9.55 -5.77
CA ALA A 364 -11.58 -8.36 -6.25
C ALA A 364 -11.52 -8.25 -7.79
N GLU A 365 -10.37 -8.55 -8.41
CA GLU A 365 -10.23 -8.57 -9.87
C GLU A 365 -11.11 -9.65 -10.53
N ALA A 366 -11.08 -10.88 -10.00
CA ALA A 366 -11.91 -11.97 -10.51
C ALA A 366 -13.42 -11.62 -10.44
N PHE A 367 -13.86 -11.07 -9.31
CA PHE A 367 -15.26 -10.69 -9.09
C PHE A 367 -15.72 -9.56 -10.03
N ARG A 368 -14.86 -8.56 -10.27
CA ARG A 368 -15.19 -7.44 -11.18
C ARG A 368 -15.51 -7.90 -12.60
N SER A 369 -14.85 -8.94 -13.09
CA SER A 369 -15.13 -9.48 -14.43
C SER A 369 -16.55 -10.04 -14.59
N ALA A 370 -17.20 -10.38 -13.46
CA ALA A 370 -18.51 -10.99 -13.41
C ALA A 370 -19.61 -10.06 -12.89
N LEU A 371 -19.22 -8.95 -12.26
CA LEU A 371 -20.12 -7.96 -11.68
C LEU A 371 -20.44 -6.85 -12.70
N PRO A 372 -21.66 -6.31 -12.70
CA PRO A 372 -21.94 -5.10 -13.47
C PRO A 372 -21.11 -3.94 -12.90
N PRO A 373 -20.66 -3.00 -13.76
CA PRO A 373 -19.99 -1.79 -13.31
C PRO A 373 -20.93 -0.96 -12.41
N PRO A 374 -20.43 -0.45 -11.28
CA PRO A 374 -21.21 0.38 -10.38
C PRO A 374 -21.51 1.75 -11.01
N ARG A 375 -22.48 2.46 -10.44
CA ARG A 375 -22.65 3.89 -10.73
C ARG A 375 -21.33 4.61 -10.43
N GLY A 376 -20.92 5.47 -11.34
CA GLY A 376 -19.65 6.19 -11.22
C GLY A 376 -18.45 5.51 -11.88
N HIS A 377 -18.59 4.27 -12.39
CA HIS A 377 -17.53 3.59 -13.16
C HIS A 377 -17.13 4.34 -14.43
N ASP A 378 -18.11 4.98 -15.06
CA ASP A 378 -17.92 5.88 -16.20
C ASP A 378 -18.25 7.31 -15.78
N ILE A 379 -17.63 8.27 -16.47
CA ILE A 379 -17.92 9.69 -16.27
C ILE A 379 -19.23 10.03 -16.97
N VAL A 380 -20.16 10.59 -16.20
CA VAL A 380 -21.48 11.04 -16.66
C VAL A 380 -21.51 12.56 -16.59
N ALA A 381 -21.82 13.18 -17.74
CA ALA A 381 -22.01 14.63 -17.82
C ALA A 381 -23.49 15.02 -17.82
N PHE A 382 -23.71 16.22 -17.30
CA PHE A 382 -24.96 16.95 -17.34
C PHE A 382 -24.76 18.19 -18.22
N SER A 383 -25.79 18.57 -18.99
CA SER A 383 -25.76 19.78 -19.82
C SER A 383 -25.75 21.05 -18.95
N GLU A 384 -26.46 21.03 -17.82
CA GLU A 384 -26.57 22.15 -16.89
C GLU A 384 -26.12 21.75 -15.48
N ALA A 385 -25.38 22.65 -14.83
CA ALA A 385 -25.02 22.50 -13.43
C ALA A 385 -26.10 23.12 -12.53
N PRO A 386 -26.46 22.47 -11.40
CA PRO A 386 -27.27 23.10 -10.37
C PRO A 386 -26.63 24.40 -9.85
N PRO A 387 -27.41 25.32 -9.27
CA PRO A 387 -26.87 26.50 -8.60
C PRO A 387 -25.85 26.10 -7.52
N ALA A 388 -24.73 26.81 -7.49
CA ALA A 388 -23.72 26.68 -6.45
C ALA A 388 -23.40 28.07 -5.88
N GLN A 389 -22.97 28.11 -4.62
CA GLN A 389 -22.62 29.36 -3.93
C GLN A 389 -21.51 30.12 -4.67
N TYR A 390 -20.52 29.39 -5.17
CA TYR A 390 -19.43 29.94 -5.96
C TYR A 390 -19.33 29.25 -7.32
N LYS A 391 -18.93 30.05 -8.31
CA LYS A 391 -18.56 29.59 -9.65
C LYS A 391 -17.20 30.17 -10.01
N PHE A 392 -16.37 29.36 -10.64
CA PHE A 392 -15.10 29.81 -11.19
C PHE A 392 -14.96 29.38 -12.63
N GLU A 393 -14.81 30.35 -13.52
CA GLU A 393 -14.62 30.15 -14.96
C GLU A 393 -13.47 31.06 -15.39
N ASN A 394 -12.36 30.46 -15.83
CA ASN A 394 -11.14 31.21 -16.11
C ASN A 394 -11.29 32.11 -17.36
N LYS A 395 -12.06 31.65 -18.35
CA LYS A 395 -12.32 32.36 -19.62
C LYS A 395 -11.04 32.87 -20.29
N ASP A 396 -10.08 31.97 -20.47
CA ASP A 396 -8.76 32.22 -21.08
C ASP A 396 -7.88 33.27 -20.41
N ARG A 397 -8.27 33.77 -19.24
CA ARG A 397 -7.51 34.78 -18.51
C ARG A 397 -6.07 34.33 -18.25
N ILE A 398 -5.88 33.04 -17.97
CA ILE A 398 -4.56 32.43 -17.76
C ILE A 398 -3.59 32.74 -18.91
N LEU A 399 -4.05 32.80 -20.16
CA LEU A 399 -3.20 33.07 -21.32
C LEU A 399 -2.55 34.46 -21.24
N SER A 400 -3.25 35.42 -20.62
CA SER A 400 -2.70 36.76 -20.35
C SER A 400 -1.89 36.82 -19.06
N ASP A 401 -2.31 36.07 -18.02
CA ASP A 401 -1.66 36.08 -16.71
C ASP A 401 -0.30 35.37 -16.73
N LEU A 402 -0.13 34.35 -17.58
CA LEU A 402 1.10 33.55 -17.67
C LEU A 402 2.33 34.42 -17.95
N GLY A 403 2.22 35.38 -18.87
CA GLY A 403 3.31 36.30 -19.22
C GLY A 403 3.65 37.32 -18.12
N ILE A 404 2.70 37.65 -17.25
CA ILE A 404 2.94 38.53 -16.10
C ILE A 404 3.61 37.75 -14.98
N LEU A 405 3.14 36.53 -14.73
CA LEU A 405 3.67 35.67 -13.67
C LEU A 405 5.09 35.18 -13.96
N THR A 406 5.41 34.87 -15.22
CA THR A 406 6.80 34.59 -15.64
C THR A 406 7.72 35.74 -15.29
N ALA A 407 7.39 36.94 -15.78
CA ALA A 407 8.18 38.12 -15.56
C ALA A 407 8.33 38.42 -14.06
N PHE A 408 7.28 38.20 -13.27
CA PHE A 408 7.32 38.36 -11.82
C PHE A 408 8.33 37.42 -11.16
N ILE A 409 8.36 36.15 -11.58
CA ILE A 409 9.28 35.12 -11.09
C ILE A 409 10.72 35.41 -11.52
N GLU A 410 10.96 35.70 -12.80
CA GLU A 410 12.29 35.97 -13.37
C GLU A 410 13.01 37.16 -12.71
N GLN A 411 12.23 38.14 -12.26
CA GLN A 411 12.70 39.31 -11.53
C GLN A 411 12.95 39.08 -10.04
N GLY A 412 12.84 37.83 -9.57
CA GLY A 412 13.03 37.52 -8.16
C GLY A 412 11.89 38.04 -7.27
N GLY A 413 10.66 38.17 -7.81
CA GLY A 413 9.49 38.58 -7.02
C GLY A 413 9.05 37.56 -5.96
N VAL A 414 9.61 36.35 -6.00
CA VAL A 414 9.28 35.25 -5.10
C VAL A 414 10.28 35.19 -3.95
N GLU A 415 9.78 35.34 -2.74
CA GLU A 415 10.51 35.12 -1.50
C GLU A 415 10.06 33.81 -0.85
N TYR A 416 11.02 33.09 -0.29
CA TYR A 416 10.79 31.82 0.39
C TYR A 416 10.85 31.96 1.92
N GLY A 417 9.97 31.23 2.61
CA GLY A 417 10.05 31.04 4.05
C GLY A 417 11.14 30.02 4.43
N LYS A 418 11.38 29.87 5.73
CA LYS A 418 12.34 28.87 6.27
C LYS A 418 11.98 27.42 5.89
N THR A 419 10.71 27.17 5.57
CA THR A 419 10.16 25.87 5.15
C THR A 419 10.19 25.65 3.65
N GLY A 420 10.80 26.55 2.86
CA GLY A 420 10.82 26.47 1.40
C GLY A 420 9.51 26.86 0.71
N ARG A 421 8.45 27.20 1.45
CA ARG A 421 7.18 27.69 0.88
C ARG A 421 7.26 29.17 0.50
N VAL A 422 6.51 29.57 -0.53
CA VAL A 422 6.38 30.97 -0.93
C VAL A 422 5.76 31.79 0.20
N ARG A 423 6.33 32.95 0.52
CA ARG A 423 5.80 33.85 1.56
C ARG A 423 4.48 34.48 1.11
N ALA A 424 3.59 34.72 2.07
CA ALA A 424 2.31 35.39 1.84
C ALA A 424 2.48 36.78 1.18
N ALA A 425 3.55 37.51 1.51
CA ALA A 425 3.87 38.79 0.88
C ALA A 425 4.12 38.66 -0.63
N SER A 426 4.84 37.63 -1.07
CA SER A 426 5.06 37.37 -2.50
C SER A 426 3.78 36.94 -3.22
N LEU A 427 2.92 36.14 -2.57
CA LEU A 427 1.61 35.78 -3.11
C LEU A 427 0.71 37.02 -3.28
N ALA A 428 0.67 37.90 -2.28
CA ALA A 428 -0.08 39.14 -2.34
C ALA A 428 0.46 40.09 -3.43
N ALA A 429 1.77 40.17 -3.59
CA ALA A 429 2.41 40.95 -4.65
C ALA A 429 2.07 40.41 -6.05
N ALA A 430 2.14 39.08 -6.25
CA ALA A 430 1.79 38.44 -7.51
C ALA A 430 0.30 38.62 -7.85
N ALA A 431 -0.59 38.42 -6.86
CA ALA A 431 -2.03 38.63 -7.02
C ALA A 431 -2.35 40.08 -7.41
N LYS A 432 -1.71 41.05 -6.75
CA LYS A 432 -1.87 42.48 -7.09
C LYS A 432 -1.36 42.81 -8.50
N ALA A 433 -0.19 42.27 -8.87
CA ALA A 433 0.44 42.55 -10.16
C ALA A 433 -0.41 42.07 -11.35
N CYS A 434 -1.03 40.89 -11.23
CA CYS A 434 -1.84 40.34 -12.32
C CYS A 434 -3.35 40.59 -12.13
N GLY A 435 -3.75 41.31 -11.08
CA GLY A 435 -5.15 41.55 -10.71
C GLY A 435 -5.96 40.25 -10.53
N LEU A 436 -5.33 39.17 -10.05
CA LEU A 436 -5.87 37.81 -10.07
C LEU A 436 -7.18 37.72 -9.27
N PRO A 437 -8.17 36.93 -9.75
CA PRO A 437 -9.33 36.59 -8.94
C PRO A 437 -8.91 35.67 -7.79
N GLU A 438 -9.78 35.52 -6.81
CA GLU A 438 -9.64 34.50 -5.78
C GLU A 438 -10.88 33.61 -5.73
N PHE A 439 -10.70 32.34 -5.36
CA PHE A 439 -11.81 31.38 -5.27
C PHE A 439 -12.83 31.77 -4.21
N TYR A 440 -12.38 32.39 -3.12
CA TYR A 440 -13.20 32.82 -2.00
C TYR A 440 -13.05 34.34 -1.80
N PRO A 441 -13.80 35.18 -2.55
CA PRO A 441 -13.73 36.62 -2.41
C PRO A 441 -14.02 37.07 -0.97
N GLY A 442 -13.14 37.89 -0.40
CA GLY A 442 -13.27 38.40 0.98
C GLY A 442 -12.85 37.42 2.08
N ALA A 443 -12.35 36.22 1.73
CA ALA A 443 -11.86 35.28 2.73
C ALA A 443 -10.54 35.75 3.39
N GLU A 444 -10.38 35.39 4.67
CA GLU A 444 -9.18 35.69 5.45
C GLU A 444 -8.23 34.48 5.56
N GLY A 445 -7.04 34.74 6.11
CA GLY A 445 -6.06 33.70 6.41
C GLY A 445 -5.53 32.98 5.17
N VAL A 446 -5.51 31.65 5.22
CA VAL A 446 -4.91 30.80 4.17
C VAL A 446 -5.74 30.82 2.88
N ARG A 447 -7.07 30.94 2.98
CA ARG A 447 -8.00 30.98 1.83
C ARG A 447 -7.89 32.25 1.00
N LYS A 448 -7.36 33.32 1.58
CA LYS A 448 -7.14 34.62 0.92
C LYS A 448 -6.26 34.52 -0.34
N HIS A 449 -5.38 33.51 -0.40
CA HIS A 449 -4.41 33.35 -1.47
C HIS A 449 -4.51 31.98 -2.16
N ALA A 450 -5.68 31.33 -2.11
CA ALA A 450 -5.85 29.95 -2.56
C ALA A 450 -5.56 29.79 -4.07
N TYR A 451 -6.06 30.70 -4.91
CA TYR A 451 -5.84 30.72 -6.35
C TYR A 451 -4.37 30.97 -6.68
N VAL A 452 -3.83 32.09 -6.20
CA VAL A 452 -2.46 32.50 -6.55
C VAL A 452 -1.42 31.52 -6.03
N ARG A 453 -1.67 30.89 -4.87
CA ARG A 453 -0.78 29.87 -4.31
C ARG A 453 -0.69 28.65 -5.22
N LEU A 454 -1.82 28.08 -5.65
CA LEU A 454 -1.81 26.90 -6.52
C LEU A 454 -1.10 27.19 -7.85
N LEU A 455 -1.37 28.37 -8.43
CA LEU A 455 -0.77 28.78 -9.68
C LEU A 455 0.74 28.97 -9.55
N MET A 456 1.19 29.66 -8.49
CA MET A 456 2.62 29.85 -8.22
C MET A 456 3.34 28.52 -7.94
N ASP A 457 2.73 27.63 -7.15
CA ASP A 457 3.31 26.31 -6.87
C ASP A 457 3.48 25.49 -8.16
N PHE A 458 2.52 25.55 -9.09
CA PHE A 458 2.65 24.92 -10.41
C PHE A 458 3.77 25.53 -11.26
N LEU A 459 3.80 26.86 -11.38
CA LEU A 459 4.78 27.58 -12.21
C LEU A 459 6.23 27.43 -11.72
N LEU A 460 6.43 27.32 -10.40
CA LEU A 460 7.76 27.13 -9.80
C LEU A 460 8.26 25.69 -9.93
N LYS A 461 7.37 24.72 -10.08
CA LYS A 461 7.69 23.28 -10.20
C LYS A 461 7.79 22.79 -11.64
N THR A 462 7.22 23.54 -12.58
CA THR A 462 7.27 23.20 -14.01
C THR A 462 8.51 23.79 -14.67
N GLN A 463 9.09 23.03 -15.61
CA GLN A 463 10.16 23.56 -16.45
C GLN A 463 9.57 24.37 -17.60
N TRP A 464 10.14 25.55 -17.78
CA TRP A 464 9.75 26.47 -18.84
C TRP A 464 10.48 26.10 -20.12
N PRO A 465 9.75 25.87 -21.24
CA PRO A 465 10.39 25.68 -22.53
C PRO A 465 11.18 26.96 -22.90
N PRO A 466 12.35 26.82 -23.56
CA PRO A 466 13.24 27.94 -23.86
C PRO A 466 12.71 28.90 -24.95
N GLU A 467 11.65 28.54 -25.68
CA GLU A 467 11.13 29.33 -26.81
C GLU A 467 9.92 30.21 -26.45
N LYS A 468 9.83 31.37 -27.10
CA LYS A 468 8.65 32.25 -27.09
C LYS A 468 7.53 31.62 -27.95
N SER A 469 6.83 30.66 -27.39
CA SER A 469 5.60 30.10 -27.98
C SER A 469 4.41 31.04 -27.72
N ARG A 470 3.35 30.90 -28.52
CA ARG A 470 2.06 31.54 -28.19
C ARG A 470 1.59 31.07 -26.81
N PRO A 471 0.89 31.90 -26.01
CA PRO A 471 0.54 31.56 -24.63
C PRO A 471 -0.22 30.23 -24.49
N GLU A 472 -1.11 29.91 -25.43
CA GLU A 472 -1.86 28.66 -25.45
C GLU A 472 -0.95 27.44 -25.68
N VAL A 473 0.05 27.56 -26.54
CA VAL A 473 1.04 26.51 -26.80
C VAL A 473 1.96 26.35 -25.60
N LEU A 474 2.43 27.45 -25.02
CA LEU A 474 3.24 27.42 -23.79
C LEU A 474 2.49 26.73 -22.64
N LEU A 475 1.21 27.05 -22.44
CA LEU A 475 0.39 26.40 -21.42
C LEU A 475 0.21 24.90 -21.69
N ARG A 476 -0.01 24.51 -22.96
CA ARG A 476 -0.05 23.10 -23.36
C ARG A 476 1.25 22.39 -23.02
N ASP A 477 2.40 22.96 -23.34
CA ASP A 477 3.70 22.35 -23.07
C ASP A 477 3.95 22.23 -21.56
N LEU A 478 3.62 23.25 -20.77
CA LEU A 478 3.70 23.20 -19.30
C LEU A 478 2.81 22.09 -18.72
N MET A 479 1.58 21.97 -19.22
CA MET A 479 0.64 20.92 -18.79
C MET A 479 1.11 19.52 -19.18
N LEU A 480 1.59 19.34 -20.41
CA LEU A 480 2.17 18.07 -20.85
C LEU A 480 3.40 17.70 -20.03
N ASN A 481 4.27 18.67 -19.71
CA ASN A 481 5.42 18.43 -18.83
C ASN A 481 5.00 18.03 -17.41
N PHE A 482 3.94 18.66 -16.88
CA PHE A 482 3.37 18.32 -15.57
C PHE A 482 2.76 16.92 -15.55
N LEU A 483 2.08 16.50 -16.62
CA LEU A 483 1.40 15.20 -16.72
C LEU A 483 2.29 14.05 -17.22
N ALA A 484 3.36 14.34 -17.95
CA ALA A 484 4.22 13.31 -18.54
C ALA A 484 5.23 12.74 -17.55
N VAL A 485 5.78 13.55 -16.63
CA VAL A 485 6.85 13.25 -15.65
C VAL A 485 8.13 12.60 -16.24
N LYS A 486 8.12 12.10 -17.49
CA LYS A 486 9.16 11.30 -18.15
C LYS A 486 10.36 12.09 -18.69
N ALA A 487 10.33 13.43 -18.67
CA ALA A 487 11.35 14.24 -19.35
C ALA A 487 12.22 15.11 -18.42
N ASN A 488 12.05 15.00 -17.10
CA ASN A 488 12.56 16.04 -16.21
C ASN A 488 13.56 15.48 -15.18
N SER A 489 14.85 15.63 -15.48
CA SER A 489 15.95 15.18 -14.62
C SER A 489 15.97 15.81 -13.22
N ARG A 490 15.27 16.94 -13.00
CA ARG A 490 15.08 17.54 -11.67
C ARG A 490 13.89 16.97 -10.89
N VAL A 491 12.88 16.43 -11.57
CA VAL A 491 11.73 15.77 -10.92
C VAL A 491 12.12 14.38 -10.40
N ARG A 492 13.13 13.74 -11.02
CA ARG A 492 13.68 12.46 -10.56
C ARG A 492 14.19 12.47 -9.11
N ASP A 493 14.64 13.61 -8.62
CA ASP A 493 15.18 13.74 -7.26
C ASP A 493 14.19 14.38 -6.26
N ASP A 494 13.03 14.87 -6.71
CA ASP A 494 12.05 15.51 -5.83
C ASP A 494 10.87 14.57 -5.54
N SER A 495 11.09 13.66 -4.57
CA SER A 495 10.04 12.78 -4.02
C SER A 495 8.84 13.54 -3.42
N SER A 496 8.88 14.88 -3.40
CA SER A 496 7.85 15.77 -2.87
C SER A 496 7.05 16.53 -3.95
N PHE A 497 7.16 16.14 -5.23
CA PHE A 497 6.54 16.87 -6.35
C PHE A 497 5.05 17.17 -6.12
N PHE A 498 4.24 16.17 -5.77
CA PHE A 498 2.80 16.36 -5.49
C PHE A 498 2.48 16.67 -4.03
N ARG A 499 3.43 16.47 -3.11
CA ARG A 499 3.27 16.68 -1.67
C ARG A 499 2.78 18.07 -1.30
N SER A 500 3.24 19.10 -2.02
CA SER A 500 2.87 20.49 -1.73
C SER A 500 1.38 20.77 -1.89
N TYR A 501 0.65 19.94 -2.64
CA TYR A 501 -0.79 20.10 -2.85
C TYR A 501 -1.63 19.44 -1.75
N LEU A 502 -1.01 18.73 -0.81
CA LEU A 502 -1.67 18.12 0.36
C LEU A 502 -1.42 18.95 1.61
N PHE A 503 -1.95 20.17 1.63
CA PHE A 503 -1.63 21.20 2.63
C PHE A 503 -1.96 20.82 4.08
N HIS A 504 -2.93 19.93 4.28
CA HIS A 504 -3.40 19.45 5.59
C HIS A 504 -2.51 18.36 6.19
N LEU A 505 -1.64 17.74 5.40
CA LEU A 505 -0.73 16.71 5.89
C LEU A 505 0.55 17.33 6.46
N THR A 506 0.98 16.80 7.60
CA THR A 506 2.22 17.15 8.30
C THR A 506 3.07 15.90 8.52
N GLY A 507 4.36 16.08 8.82
CA GLY A 507 5.30 14.97 9.00
C GLY A 507 6.18 14.70 7.78
N ASN A 508 7.03 13.69 7.92
CA ASN A 508 7.98 13.26 6.89
C ASN A 508 7.32 12.27 5.94
N GLU A 509 7.37 12.53 4.63
CA GLU A 509 6.73 11.70 3.62
C GLU A 509 7.46 10.40 3.31
N GLY A 510 8.67 10.21 3.86
CA GLY A 510 9.55 9.15 3.41
C GLY A 510 10.02 9.42 1.98
N LYS A 511 10.50 8.40 1.28
CA LYS A 511 10.83 8.51 -0.15
C LYS A 511 9.62 8.05 -0.97
N THR A 512 8.91 8.98 -1.60
CA THR A 512 7.95 8.64 -2.66
C THR A 512 8.71 8.02 -3.82
N LYS A 513 8.24 6.86 -4.31
CA LYS A 513 8.88 6.15 -5.42
C LYS A 513 8.64 6.92 -6.72
N GLU A 514 9.67 7.02 -7.58
CA GLU A 514 9.57 7.69 -8.88
C GLU A 514 8.38 7.14 -9.70
N ASP A 515 8.16 5.83 -9.64
CA ASP A 515 7.02 5.17 -10.28
C ASP A 515 5.67 5.65 -9.76
N ASP A 516 5.52 5.92 -8.45
CA ASP A 516 4.25 6.40 -7.88
C ASP A 516 3.93 7.82 -8.37
N VAL A 517 4.94 8.69 -8.46
CA VAL A 517 4.78 10.05 -9.03
C VAL A 517 4.38 9.97 -10.50
N ARG A 518 5.09 9.14 -11.29
CA ARG A 518 4.78 8.94 -12.71
C ARG A 518 3.37 8.41 -12.92
N LEU A 519 2.99 7.34 -12.21
CA LEU A 519 1.68 6.72 -12.32
C LEU A 519 0.55 7.68 -11.89
N THR A 520 0.81 8.52 -10.88
CA THR A 520 -0.13 9.58 -10.47
C THR A 520 -0.35 10.60 -11.59
N ALA A 521 0.72 11.05 -12.24
CA ALA A 521 0.63 12.00 -13.35
C ALA A 521 -0.06 11.39 -14.60
N GLU A 522 0.28 10.15 -14.94
CA GLU A 522 -0.37 9.39 -16.03
C GLU A 522 -1.88 9.23 -15.74
N SER A 523 -2.24 8.91 -14.49
CA SER A 523 -3.63 8.77 -14.03
C SER A 523 -4.41 10.10 -14.07
N LEU A 524 -3.78 11.21 -13.71
CA LEU A 524 -4.38 12.55 -13.86
C LEU A 524 -4.62 12.89 -15.33
N GLY A 525 -3.66 12.57 -16.20
CA GLY A 525 -3.80 12.76 -17.64
C GLY A 525 -4.91 11.90 -18.25
N GLU A 526 -5.09 10.67 -17.78
CA GLU A 526 -6.20 9.79 -18.18
C GLU A 526 -7.55 10.32 -17.68
N LEU A 527 -7.63 10.79 -16.44
CA LEU A 527 -8.83 11.43 -15.90
C LEU A 527 -9.26 12.62 -16.75
N LEU A 528 -8.34 13.55 -17.03
CA LEU A 528 -8.63 14.73 -17.85
C LEU A 528 -9.08 14.36 -19.27
N ARG A 529 -8.45 13.34 -19.88
CA ARG A 529 -8.85 12.85 -21.20
C ARG A 529 -10.22 12.17 -21.22
N SER A 530 -10.69 11.69 -20.07
CA SER A 530 -11.98 11.03 -19.92
C SER A 530 -13.13 11.99 -19.63
N LEU A 531 -12.84 13.23 -19.21
CA LEU A 531 -13.87 14.24 -18.96
C LEU A 531 -14.54 14.68 -20.27
N PRO A 532 -15.87 14.68 -20.38
CA PRO A 532 -16.56 15.21 -21.57
C PRO A 532 -16.38 16.73 -21.67
N GLU A 533 -16.04 17.20 -22.88
CA GLU A 533 -15.92 18.63 -23.16
C GLU A 533 -17.28 19.32 -23.06
N GLY A 534 -17.35 20.46 -22.38
CA GLY A 534 -18.58 21.25 -22.23
C GLY A 534 -19.62 20.68 -21.26
N GLY A 535 -19.52 19.42 -20.87
CA GLY A 535 -20.42 18.76 -19.91
C GLY A 535 -19.99 18.94 -18.45
N TRP A 536 -20.93 19.20 -17.56
CA TRP A 536 -20.68 19.27 -16.12
C TRP A 536 -20.67 17.88 -15.49
N VAL A 537 -19.64 17.56 -14.72
CA VAL A 537 -19.44 16.28 -14.04
C VAL A 537 -19.41 16.51 -12.53
N ILE A 538 -20.14 15.68 -11.77
CA ILE A 538 -20.16 15.76 -10.31
C ILE A 538 -18.81 15.26 -9.74
N CYS A 539 -18.28 15.95 -8.73
CA CYS A 539 -17.00 15.60 -8.10
C CYS A 539 -16.98 14.15 -7.58
N GLN A 540 -18.08 13.67 -7.00
CA GLN A 540 -18.17 12.28 -6.55
C GLN A 540 -17.99 11.28 -7.70
N ASN A 541 -18.54 11.56 -8.89
CA ASN A 541 -18.35 10.70 -10.05
C ASN A 541 -16.88 10.65 -10.49
N ILE A 542 -16.11 11.73 -10.33
CA ILE A 542 -14.67 11.75 -10.61
C ILE A 542 -13.91 10.85 -9.62
N ILE A 543 -14.24 10.93 -8.32
CA ILE A 543 -13.63 10.10 -7.28
C ILE A 543 -13.95 8.62 -7.50
N ASP A 544 -15.21 8.32 -7.81
CA ASP A 544 -15.70 6.98 -8.13
C ASP A 544 -15.02 6.43 -9.38
N PHE A 545 -14.90 7.24 -10.44
CA PHE A 545 -14.23 6.86 -11.68
C PHE A 545 -12.78 6.47 -11.44
N VAL A 546 -12.01 7.32 -10.74
CA VAL A 546 -10.62 7.02 -10.37
C VAL A 546 -10.52 5.71 -9.58
N THR A 547 -11.42 5.51 -8.63
CA THR A 547 -11.44 4.33 -7.77
C THR A 547 -11.80 3.06 -8.55
N PHE A 548 -12.88 3.08 -9.30
CA PHE A 548 -13.41 1.90 -10.00
C PHE A 548 -12.61 1.54 -11.25
N ARG A 549 -12.04 2.53 -11.95
CA ARG A 549 -11.08 2.26 -13.04
C ARG A 549 -9.70 1.84 -12.53
N GLY A 550 -9.43 1.96 -11.23
CA GLY A 550 -8.15 1.58 -10.65
C GLY A 550 -7.01 2.51 -11.05
N LEU A 551 -7.32 3.79 -11.29
CA LEU A 551 -6.33 4.80 -11.57
C LEU A 551 -5.46 5.02 -10.32
N VAL A 552 -4.14 4.99 -10.51
CA VAL A 552 -3.18 5.00 -9.40
C VAL A 552 -2.94 6.44 -8.95
N MET A 553 -3.62 6.86 -7.89
CA MET A 553 -3.40 8.17 -7.25
C MET A 553 -2.52 8.00 -6.02
N ARG A 554 -1.20 8.08 -6.19
CA ARG A 554 -0.21 7.97 -5.11
C ARG A 554 0.75 9.16 -5.07
N PRO A 555 0.24 10.38 -4.80
CA PRO A 555 1.07 11.59 -4.79
C PRO A 555 2.14 11.60 -3.70
N VAL A 556 2.02 10.77 -2.66
CA VAL A 556 2.94 10.64 -1.54
C VAL A 556 3.06 9.18 -1.09
N SER A 557 4.20 8.78 -0.51
CA SER A 557 4.35 7.44 0.04
C SER A 557 3.42 7.18 1.24
N SER A 558 2.91 5.97 1.35
CA SER A 558 2.23 5.46 2.55
C SER A 558 3.21 4.94 3.61
N GLU A 559 4.51 4.88 3.32
CA GLU A 559 5.54 4.36 4.24
C GLU A 559 6.08 5.43 5.21
N GLY A 560 5.75 6.71 5.00
CA GLY A 560 6.16 7.83 5.86
C GLY A 560 5.23 8.12 7.04
N ASP A 561 5.66 9.01 7.94
CA ASP A 561 4.91 9.46 9.13
C ASP A 561 3.93 10.61 8.82
N LEU A 562 3.39 10.62 7.61
CA LEU A 562 2.45 11.63 7.18
C LEU A 562 1.15 11.49 7.93
N ALA A 563 0.68 12.60 8.49
CA ALA A 563 -0.55 12.61 9.27
C ALA A 563 -1.29 13.94 9.17
N ALA A 564 -2.60 13.87 9.33
CA ALA A 564 -3.46 15.01 9.62
C ALA A 564 -3.84 14.99 11.11
N SER A 565 -3.95 16.18 11.72
CA SER A 565 -4.55 16.33 13.05
C SER A 565 -6.03 16.60 12.86
N LEU A 566 -6.87 15.60 13.12
CA LEU A 566 -8.31 15.64 12.88
C LEU A 566 -9.06 16.01 14.16
N ALA A 567 -10.24 16.61 14.03
CA ALA A 567 -11.15 16.83 15.15
C ALA A 567 -11.59 15.49 15.75
N GLY A 568 -11.35 15.29 17.04
CA GLY A 568 -11.86 14.16 17.82
C GLY A 568 -12.89 14.60 18.85
N VAL A 569 -13.52 13.63 19.53
CA VAL A 569 -14.60 13.86 20.51
C VAL A 569 -14.11 14.67 21.72
N TYR A 570 -12.89 14.43 22.18
CA TYR A 570 -12.30 15.09 23.36
C TYR A 570 -11.07 15.92 23.04
N SER A 571 -10.28 15.49 22.06
CA SER A 571 -9.07 16.17 21.63
C SER A 571 -8.78 15.86 20.15
N PRO A 572 -7.95 16.67 19.48
CA PRO A 572 -7.50 16.35 18.13
C PRO A 572 -6.81 14.98 18.07
N VAL A 573 -7.17 14.17 17.08
CA VAL A 573 -6.61 12.84 16.84
C VAL A 573 -5.67 12.90 15.64
N ARG A 574 -4.41 12.52 15.87
CA ARG A 574 -3.43 12.39 14.80
C ARG A 574 -3.69 11.10 14.02
N THR A 575 -4.09 11.23 12.76
CA THR A 575 -4.40 10.10 11.87
C THR A 575 -3.39 10.05 10.74
N TYR A 576 -2.75 8.90 10.55
CA TYR A 576 -1.69 8.73 9.56
C TYR A 576 -2.27 8.44 8.17
N ALA A 577 -1.62 8.94 7.12
CA ALA A 577 -1.99 8.69 5.74
C ALA A 577 -2.00 7.19 5.40
N SER A 578 -1.11 6.40 6.03
CA SER A 578 -1.09 4.94 5.89
C SER A 578 -2.35 4.25 6.44
N GLN A 579 -3.04 4.89 7.40
CA GLN A 579 -4.25 4.36 8.01
C GLN A 579 -5.48 4.69 7.18
N ASP A 580 -5.50 5.83 6.48
CA ASP A 580 -6.65 6.33 5.75
C ASP A 580 -6.24 7.11 4.49
N TYR A 581 -5.55 6.41 3.60
CA TYR A 581 -5.00 6.98 2.38
C TYR A 581 -6.08 7.56 1.43
N PRO A 582 -7.24 6.91 1.22
CA PRO A 582 -8.27 7.43 0.32
C PRO A 582 -8.80 8.81 0.75
N ASN A 583 -9.16 8.96 2.03
CA ASN A 583 -9.81 10.18 2.52
C ASN A 583 -8.80 11.26 2.96
N LEU A 584 -7.57 10.89 3.32
CA LEU A 584 -6.53 11.86 3.69
C LEU A 584 -5.62 12.23 2.53
N VAL A 585 -5.58 11.45 1.45
CA VAL A 585 -4.67 11.70 0.32
C VAL A 585 -5.44 11.81 -0.99
N VAL A 586 -6.10 10.74 -1.43
CA VAL A 586 -6.64 10.64 -2.81
C VAL A 586 -7.71 11.69 -3.07
N GLU A 587 -8.78 11.72 -2.27
CA GLU A 587 -9.88 12.66 -2.47
C GLU A 587 -9.42 14.14 -2.32
N PRO A 588 -8.75 14.54 -1.23
CA PRO A 588 -8.23 15.90 -1.10
C PRO A 588 -7.29 16.31 -2.24
N PHE A 589 -6.45 15.39 -2.70
CA PHE A 589 -5.55 15.62 -3.82
C PHE A 589 -6.33 15.86 -5.11
N LEU A 590 -7.31 15.01 -5.45
CA LEU A 590 -8.14 15.18 -6.63
C LEU A 590 -8.88 16.52 -6.63
N LYS A 591 -9.50 16.89 -5.51
CA LYS A 591 -10.16 18.19 -5.36
C LYS A 591 -9.17 19.34 -5.58
N THR A 592 -8.00 19.27 -4.95
CA THR A 592 -6.94 20.28 -5.14
C THR A 592 -6.46 20.36 -6.59
N MET A 593 -6.32 19.22 -7.29
CA MET A 593 -5.95 19.18 -8.70
C MET A 593 -7.02 19.80 -9.59
N MET A 594 -8.30 19.59 -9.33
CA MET A 594 -9.38 20.26 -10.09
C MET A 594 -9.33 21.78 -9.89
N PHE A 595 -9.05 22.26 -8.68
CA PHE A 595 -8.82 23.69 -8.43
C PHE A 595 -7.59 24.22 -9.16
N LEU A 596 -6.48 23.47 -9.18
CA LEU A 596 -5.29 23.84 -9.96
C LEU A 596 -5.61 23.90 -11.46
N PHE A 597 -6.29 22.90 -12.01
CA PHE A 597 -6.69 22.85 -13.41
C PHE A 597 -7.65 24.00 -13.76
N ALA A 598 -8.45 24.46 -12.81
CA ALA A 598 -9.26 25.67 -12.97
C ALA A 598 -8.42 26.96 -12.99
N CYS A 599 -7.37 27.06 -12.17
CA CYS A 599 -6.40 28.16 -12.28
C CYS A 599 -5.79 28.24 -13.68
N LEU A 600 -5.57 27.08 -14.28
CA LEU A 600 -4.98 26.93 -15.61
C LEU A 600 -6.01 27.00 -16.76
N GLY A 601 -7.28 27.27 -16.45
CA GLY A 601 -8.35 27.35 -17.44
C GLY A 601 -8.71 26.04 -18.14
N VAL A 602 -8.19 24.91 -17.65
CA VAL A 602 -8.44 23.56 -18.19
C VAL A 602 -9.86 23.11 -17.85
N VAL A 603 -10.34 23.46 -16.66
CA VAL A 603 -11.69 23.15 -16.20
C VAL A 603 -12.37 24.37 -15.58
N ASP A 604 -13.69 24.39 -15.65
CA ASP A 604 -14.53 25.30 -14.86
C ASP A 604 -15.06 24.59 -13.62
N LEU A 605 -15.37 25.35 -12.56
CA LEU A 605 -15.81 24.81 -11.27
C LEU A 605 -17.19 25.35 -10.85
N ARG A 606 -17.88 24.49 -10.11
CA ARG A 606 -18.95 24.85 -9.16
C ARG A 606 -18.54 24.31 -7.79
N PHE A 607 -18.69 25.14 -6.76
CA PHE A 607 -18.29 24.78 -5.40
C PHE A 607 -19.02 25.62 -4.35
N GLY A 608 -19.00 25.15 -3.11
CA GLY A 608 -19.51 25.84 -1.94
C GLY A 608 -18.41 26.15 -0.93
N ASP A 609 -18.82 26.63 0.23
CA ASP A 609 -17.93 26.68 1.39
C ASP A 609 -17.38 25.27 1.71
N PRO A 610 -16.10 25.16 2.12
CA PRO A 610 -15.50 23.86 2.37
C PRO A 610 -16.22 23.09 3.48
N HIS A 611 -16.58 21.84 3.18
CA HIS A 611 -17.21 20.93 4.13
C HIS A 611 -16.76 19.49 3.87
N ASN A 612 -16.45 18.76 4.93
CA ASN A 612 -16.08 17.35 4.86
C ASN A 612 -16.75 16.58 6.00
N GLU A 613 -17.60 15.62 5.64
CA GLU A 613 -18.39 14.87 6.62
C GLU A 613 -17.53 13.87 7.41
N LEU A 614 -16.53 13.26 6.75
CA LEU A 614 -15.75 12.15 7.31
C LEU A 614 -14.54 12.62 8.11
N ARG A 615 -13.86 13.67 7.64
CA ARG A 615 -12.56 14.11 8.15
C ARG A 615 -12.56 15.63 8.27
N ARG A 616 -12.48 16.14 9.50
CA ARG A 616 -12.53 17.58 9.79
C ARG A 616 -11.29 17.99 10.56
N LEU A 617 -10.79 19.19 10.29
CA LEU A 617 -9.75 19.81 11.11
C LEU A 617 -10.36 20.37 12.41
N PRO A 618 -9.59 20.49 13.51
CA PRO A 618 -10.08 21.10 14.75
C PRO A 618 -10.63 22.53 14.56
N GLN A 619 -10.06 23.27 13.62
CA GLN A 619 -10.40 24.66 13.34
C GLN A 619 -11.60 24.87 12.40
N GLY A 620 -12.22 23.83 11.85
CA GLY A 620 -13.33 24.02 10.91
C GLY A 620 -13.99 22.74 10.40
N PRO A 621 -15.14 22.85 9.72
CA PRO A 621 -15.93 21.70 9.27
C PRO A 621 -15.37 20.99 8.04
N TYR A 622 -14.07 21.13 7.74
CA TYR A 622 -13.42 20.66 6.51
C TYR A 622 -12.01 20.15 6.79
N LEU A 623 -11.49 19.32 5.88
CA LEU A 623 -10.11 18.84 5.86
C LEU A 623 -9.20 19.76 5.03
N THR A 624 -9.70 20.26 3.90
CA THR A 624 -8.99 21.19 3.02
C THR A 624 -9.87 22.35 2.59
N ASP A 625 -9.23 23.44 2.17
CA ASP A 625 -9.93 24.59 1.58
C ASP A 625 -10.64 24.23 0.27
N TYR A 626 -10.44 23.04 -0.28
CA TYR A 626 -10.97 22.59 -1.58
C TYR A 626 -12.13 21.59 -1.43
N ASP A 627 -12.52 21.26 -0.20
CA ASP A 627 -13.51 20.20 0.06
C ASP A 627 -14.90 20.53 -0.47
N GLY A 628 -15.19 21.81 -0.68
CA GLY A 628 -16.47 22.30 -1.22
C GLY A 628 -16.67 22.08 -2.72
N LEU A 629 -15.74 21.43 -3.43
CA LEU A 629 -15.88 21.13 -4.85
C LEU A 629 -17.12 20.27 -5.13
N SER A 630 -18.03 20.75 -5.97
CA SER A 630 -19.25 20.01 -6.32
C SER A 630 -19.25 19.52 -7.77
N MET A 631 -18.87 20.35 -8.74
CA MET A 631 -18.83 19.96 -10.15
C MET A 631 -17.66 20.58 -10.91
N VAL A 632 -17.28 19.90 -11.98
CA VAL A 632 -16.18 20.25 -12.89
C VAL A 632 -16.67 20.16 -14.32
N ARG A 633 -16.22 21.05 -15.20
CA ARG A 633 -16.47 20.97 -16.65
C ARG A 633 -15.18 21.17 -17.41
N LEU A 634 -14.84 20.27 -18.33
CA LEU A 634 -13.70 20.45 -19.22
C LEU A 634 -13.98 21.57 -20.24
N THR A 635 -13.07 22.54 -20.35
CA THR A 635 -13.18 23.67 -21.28
C THR A 635 -12.59 23.32 -22.65
N PRO A 636 -12.89 24.09 -23.72
CA PRO A 636 -12.21 23.95 -25.01
C PRO A 636 -10.68 24.14 -24.90
N LEU A 637 -10.22 25.09 -24.08
CA LEU A 637 -8.79 25.24 -23.77
C LEU A 637 -8.24 23.98 -23.10
N GLY A 638 -8.98 23.39 -22.16
CA GLY A 638 -8.65 22.12 -21.51
C GLY A 638 -8.49 20.96 -22.49
N SER A 639 -9.40 20.85 -23.47
CA SER A 639 -9.35 19.87 -24.55
C SER A 639 -8.08 20.03 -25.39
N PHE A 640 -7.69 21.26 -25.72
CA PHE A 640 -6.45 21.54 -26.44
C PHE A 640 -5.19 21.21 -25.64
N VAL A 641 -5.07 21.70 -24.39
CA VAL A 641 -3.84 21.51 -23.60
C VAL A 641 -3.63 20.05 -23.16
N THR A 642 -4.70 19.25 -23.10
CA THR A 642 -4.63 17.81 -22.83
C THR A 642 -4.37 16.98 -24.10
N GLY A 643 -4.23 17.63 -25.26
CA GLY A 643 -3.90 16.99 -26.53
C GLY A 643 -5.08 16.33 -27.25
N ARG A 644 -6.33 16.63 -26.86
CA ARG A 644 -7.55 16.12 -27.52
C ARG A 644 -7.95 16.96 -28.73
N ALA A 645 -7.75 18.26 -28.65
CA ALA A 645 -7.89 19.17 -29.78
C ALA A 645 -6.51 19.54 -30.35
N ALA A 646 -6.37 19.51 -31.67
CA ALA A 646 -5.11 19.86 -32.35
C ALA A 646 -4.85 21.37 -32.38
N GLU A 647 -5.93 22.16 -32.41
CA GLU A 647 -5.90 23.61 -32.54
C GLU A 647 -6.80 24.26 -31.48
N TYR A 648 -6.48 25.51 -31.15
CA TYR A 648 -7.26 26.33 -30.22
C TYR A 648 -7.26 27.79 -30.70
N GLN A 649 -8.43 28.42 -30.64
CA GLN A 649 -8.58 29.85 -30.86
C GLN A 649 -9.16 30.47 -29.60
N SER A 650 -8.40 31.38 -28.99
CA SER A 650 -8.81 32.07 -27.78
C SER A 650 -10.00 32.99 -28.06
N GLU A 651 -11.04 32.91 -27.23
CA GLU A 651 -12.19 33.82 -27.26
C GLU A 651 -11.91 35.14 -26.53
N ALA A 652 -10.83 35.20 -25.74
CA ALA A 652 -10.40 36.43 -25.11
C ALA A 652 -9.94 37.42 -26.19
N GLY A 653 -10.75 38.45 -26.43
CA GLY A 653 -10.40 39.55 -27.32
C GLY A 653 -8.98 40.02 -27.03
N ARG A 654 -8.14 40.08 -28.08
CA ARG A 654 -6.77 40.60 -27.98
C ARG A 654 -6.83 41.94 -27.26
N ARG A 655 -6.23 42.04 -26.08
CA ARG A 655 -6.06 43.33 -25.38
C ARG A 655 -5.44 44.31 -26.37
N GLU A 656 -5.94 45.54 -26.41
CA GLU A 656 -5.36 46.58 -27.26
C GLU A 656 -3.85 46.66 -26.97
N ALA A 657 -3.03 46.56 -28.03
CA ALA A 657 -1.59 46.58 -27.90
C ALA A 657 -1.16 47.90 -27.27
N ALA A 658 -0.46 47.81 -26.13
CA ALA A 658 0.11 49.01 -25.53
C ALA A 658 1.13 49.64 -26.47
N ARG A 659 1.17 50.97 -26.48
CA ARG A 659 2.15 51.75 -27.22
C ARG A 659 3.18 52.26 -26.23
N VAL A 660 4.43 51.89 -26.47
CA VAL A 660 5.60 52.38 -25.74
C VAL A 660 6.24 53.50 -26.54
N GLN A 661 6.37 54.68 -25.93
CA GLN A 661 7.11 55.81 -26.50
C GLN A 661 8.31 56.13 -25.60
N LEU A 662 9.48 56.21 -26.23
CA LEU A 662 10.73 56.55 -25.56
C LEU A 662 11.12 57.98 -25.91
N ASP A 663 11.47 58.78 -24.91
CA ASP A 663 12.05 60.11 -25.14
C ASP A 663 13.47 59.95 -25.71
N SER A 664 13.79 60.72 -26.75
CA SER A 664 15.06 60.63 -27.46
C SER A 664 16.23 61.29 -26.75
N ARG A 665 15.96 62.14 -25.75
CA ARG A 665 16.96 62.94 -25.01
C ARG A 665 16.99 62.63 -23.52
N ARG A 666 15.94 62.03 -22.97
CA ARG A 666 15.78 61.73 -21.55
C ARG A 666 15.42 60.26 -21.36
N LEU A 667 15.77 59.71 -20.20
CA LEU A 667 15.34 58.36 -19.78
C LEU A 667 13.89 58.38 -19.28
N LEU A 668 12.99 58.85 -20.15
CA LEU A 668 11.55 58.91 -19.93
C LEU A 668 10.85 57.96 -20.88
N LEU A 669 9.89 57.21 -20.34
CA LEU A 669 9.06 56.26 -21.07
C LEU A 669 7.59 56.59 -20.82
N THR A 670 6.82 56.70 -21.89
CA THR A 670 5.37 56.83 -21.85
C THR A 670 4.73 55.53 -22.32
N LEU A 671 3.90 54.94 -21.46
CA LEU A 671 3.10 53.76 -21.73
C LEU A 671 1.64 54.19 -21.94
N SER A 672 1.13 54.00 -23.15
CA SER A 672 -0.27 54.24 -23.49
C SER A 672 -0.98 52.91 -23.75
N GLY A 673 -2.18 52.70 -23.18
CA GLY A 673 -2.87 51.42 -23.20
C GLY A 673 -2.48 50.51 -22.03
N SER A 674 -2.75 49.21 -22.13
CA SER A 674 -2.51 48.24 -21.05
C SER A 674 -1.45 47.21 -21.46
N ASP A 675 -0.24 47.35 -20.90
CA ASP A 675 0.76 46.29 -20.85
C ASP A 675 1.11 46.03 -19.39
N PRO A 676 0.41 45.07 -18.74
CA PRO A 676 0.63 44.77 -17.34
C PRO A 676 2.04 44.25 -17.03
N VAL A 677 2.67 43.56 -18.01
CA VAL A 677 4.04 43.04 -17.85
C VAL A 677 4.98 44.23 -17.78
N LEU A 678 5.02 45.07 -18.80
CA LEU A 678 5.89 46.23 -18.82
C LEU A 678 5.59 47.19 -17.66
N GLN A 679 4.32 47.41 -17.31
CA GLN A 679 3.94 48.25 -16.17
C GLN A 679 4.53 47.73 -14.86
N MET A 680 4.38 46.43 -14.56
CA MET A 680 4.94 45.82 -13.35
C MET A 680 6.46 46.02 -13.26
N ILE A 681 7.14 45.90 -14.39
CA ILE A 681 8.60 46.05 -14.47
C ILE A 681 9.01 47.49 -14.22
N LEU A 682 8.32 48.43 -14.86
CA LEU A 682 8.55 49.86 -14.66
C LEU A 682 8.28 50.30 -13.22
N GLU A 683 7.25 49.77 -12.56
CA GLU A 683 6.99 50.05 -11.14
C GLU A 683 8.12 49.59 -10.20
N ARG A 684 8.97 48.65 -10.64
CA ARG A 684 10.15 48.19 -9.90
C ARG A 684 11.44 48.89 -10.28
N THR A 685 11.63 49.22 -11.56
CA THR A 685 12.90 49.74 -12.09
C THR A 685 12.90 51.24 -12.34
N ALA A 686 11.74 51.88 -12.34
CA ALA A 686 11.54 53.28 -12.68
C ALA A 686 10.78 54.02 -11.57
N GLU A 687 10.89 55.34 -11.62
CA GLU A 687 10.08 56.25 -10.83
C GLU A 687 8.85 56.67 -11.65
N LYS A 688 7.66 56.54 -11.07
CA LYS A 688 6.43 57.00 -11.73
C LYS A 688 6.33 58.53 -11.59
N VAL A 689 6.37 59.24 -12.71
CA VAL A 689 6.34 60.72 -12.75
C VAL A 689 4.94 61.24 -13.12
N GLY A 690 4.12 60.41 -13.78
CA GLY A 690 2.74 60.75 -14.14
C GLY A 690 1.92 59.52 -14.51
N ALA A 691 0.69 59.72 -14.98
CA ALA A 691 -0.13 58.63 -15.52
C ALA A 691 0.54 58.05 -16.78
N GLY A 692 0.97 56.80 -16.72
CA GLY A 692 1.70 56.13 -17.81
C GLY A 692 3.12 56.67 -18.07
N LEU A 693 3.61 57.64 -17.30
CA LEU A 693 4.93 58.26 -17.49
C LEU A 693 5.91 57.80 -16.42
N PHE A 694 7.02 57.22 -16.86
CA PHE A 694 8.05 56.63 -16.02
C PHE A 694 9.43 57.23 -16.32
N ARG A 695 10.22 57.46 -15.27
CA ARG A 695 11.61 57.94 -15.34
C ARG A 695 12.55 56.87 -14.83
N ILE A 696 13.53 56.50 -15.64
CA ILE A 696 14.59 55.57 -15.24
C ILE A 696 15.83 56.37 -14.82
N ASN A 697 16.44 55.96 -13.71
CA ASN A 697 17.75 56.43 -13.30
C ASN A 697 18.54 55.29 -12.65
N ALA A 698 19.85 55.47 -12.47
CA ALA A 698 20.71 54.42 -11.92
C ALA A 698 20.28 53.97 -10.51
N ARG A 699 19.79 54.90 -9.68
CA ARG A 699 19.35 54.59 -8.31
C ARG A 699 18.13 53.68 -8.30
N THR A 700 17.09 53.99 -9.09
CA THR A 700 15.89 53.15 -9.16
C THR A 700 16.17 51.83 -9.88
N PHE A 701 16.99 51.87 -10.93
CA PHE A 701 17.26 50.70 -11.76
C PHE A 701 18.09 49.63 -11.01
N LEU A 702 19.15 50.07 -10.30
CA LEU A 702 20.03 49.19 -9.52
C LEU A 702 19.47 48.80 -8.14
N LYS A 703 18.29 49.33 -7.78
CA LYS A 703 17.61 48.96 -6.54
C LYS A 703 17.40 47.45 -6.46
N ASP A 704 17.74 46.83 -5.35
CA ASP A 704 17.64 45.38 -5.10
C ASP A 704 18.60 44.48 -5.91
N CYS A 705 19.53 45.03 -6.69
CA CYS A 705 20.61 44.24 -7.30
C CYS A 705 21.70 43.93 -6.28
N ARG A 706 22.11 42.65 -6.17
CA ARG A 706 23.15 42.20 -5.22
C ARG A 706 24.38 41.63 -5.90
N LYS A 707 24.26 41.19 -7.15
CA LYS A 707 25.35 40.63 -7.95
C LYS A 707 25.32 41.15 -9.39
N VAL A 708 26.38 40.88 -10.14
CA VAL A 708 26.53 41.29 -11.56
C VAL A 708 25.38 40.75 -12.40
N GLU A 709 25.02 39.49 -12.17
CA GLU A 709 24.00 38.78 -12.94
C GLU A 709 22.61 39.41 -12.77
N ASP A 710 22.34 40.07 -11.63
CA ASP A 710 21.07 40.77 -11.41
C ASP A 710 20.94 42.00 -12.32
N VAL A 711 22.04 42.73 -12.50
CA VAL A 711 22.11 43.93 -13.35
C VAL A 711 21.93 43.53 -14.81
N GLU A 712 22.70 42.55 -15.28
CA GLU A 712 22.63 42.05 -16.66
C GLU A 712 21.23 41.53 -16.99
N ARG A 713 20.62 40.76 -16.08
CA ARG A 713 19.26 40.25 -16.25
C ARG A 713 18.23 41.36 -16.35
N LYS A 714 18.28 42.37 -15.49
CA LYS A 714 17.37 43.52 -15.57
C LYS A 714 17.50 44.29 -16.87
N VAL A 715 18.72 44.50 -17.34
CA VAL A 715 18.97 45.16 -18.64
C VAL A 715 18.37 44.34 -19.77
N LYS A 716 18.59 43.02 -19.78
CA LYS A 716 18.03 42.11 -20.79
C LYS A 716 16.50 42.15 -20.80
N VAL A 717 15.88 41.93 -19.63
CA VAL A 717 14.41 41.87 -19.51
C VAL A 717 13.75 43.17 -19.98
N LEU A 718 14.26 44.33 -19.55
CA LEU A 718 13.68 45.60 -19.99
C LEU A 718 13.88 45.81 -21.48
N ARG A 719 15.08 45.54 -22.03
CA ARG A 719 15.36 45.68 -23.45
C ARG A 719 14.43 44.82 -24.32
N ASP A 720 14.14 43.60 -23.90
CA ASP A 720 13.28 42.66 -24.61
C ASP A 720 11.80 43.12 -24.68
N LEU A 721 11.41 44.07 -23.85
CA LEU A 721 10.05 44.64 -23.79
C LEU A 721 9.94 46.03 -24.40
N LEU A 722 11.07 46.65 -24.73
CA LEU A 722 11.12 47.94 -25.41
C LEU A 722 11.15 47.75 -26.93
N PRO A 723 10.80 48.80 -27.71
CA PRO A 723 11.00 48.79 -29.15
C PRO A 723 12.44 48.45 -29.54
N ALA A 724 12.61 47.69 -30.63
CA ALA A 724 13.94 47.28 -31.10
C ALA A 724 14.86 48.47 -31.43
N ASP A 725 14.28 49.56 -31.94
CA ASP A 725 14.99 50.82 -32.19
C ASP A 725 15.00 51.70 -30.93
N LEU A 726 16.05 51.54 -30.12
CA LEU A 726 16.25 52.30 -28.89
C LEU A 726 16.95 53.64 -29.19
N PRO A 727 16.48 54.78 -28.67
CA PRO A 727 17.21 56.04 -28.78
C PRO A 727 18.60 55.98 -28.13
N LEU A 728 19.55 56.79 -28.63
CA LEU A 728 20.94 56.78 -28.19
C LEU A 728 21.11 56.87 -26.66
N VAL A 729 20.35 57.76 -26.01
CA VAL A 729 20.40 57.93 -24.54
C VAL A 729 20.09 56.64 -23.77
N TRP A 730 19.23 55.77 -24.30
CA TRP A 730 18.89 54.47 -23.71
C TRP A 730 19.99 53.44 -23.94
N GLN A 731 20.56 53.41 -25.14
CA GLN A 731 21.69 52.53 -25.47
C GLN A 731 22.92 52.84 -24.59
N GLU A 732 23.24 54.12 -24.44
CA GLU A 732 24.32 54.62 -23.59
C GLU A 732 24.05 54.30 -22.12
N PHE A 733 22.82 54.46 -21.65
CA PHE A 733 22.45 54.11 -20.27
C PHE A 733 22.66 52.62 -19.98
N PHE A 734 22.14 51.73 -20.83
CA PHE A 734 22.28 50.28 -20.63
C PHE A 734 23.74 49.84 -20.67
N THR A 735 24.49 50.30 -21.68
CA THR A 735 25.93 50.01 -21.81
C THR A 735 26.71 50.57 -20.62
N GLY A 736 26.38 51.80 -20.21
CA GLY A 736 27.02 52.49 -19.10
C GLY A 736 26.75 51.83 -17.75
N ILE A 737 25.56 51.28 -17.51
CA ILE A 737 25.27 50.56 -16.26
C ILE A 737 26.05 49.24 -16.19
N VAL A 738 26.06 48.46 -17.28
CA VAL A 738 26.79 47.18 -17.32
C VAL A 738 28.30 47.41 -17.18
N GLY A 739 28.83 48.44 -17.86
CA GLY A 739 30.26 48.79 -17.75
C GLY A 739 30.69 49.32 -16.38
N LYS A 740 29.75 49.72 -15.52
CA LYS A 740 30.01 50.22 -14.16
C LYS A 740 29.88 49.14 -13.09
N VAL A 741 29.66 47.88 -13.45
CA VAL A 741 29.55 46.79 -12.48
C VAL A 741 30.92 46.45 -11.89
N ASN A 742 30.98 46.18 -10.58
CA ASN A 742 32.19 45.87 -9.82
C ASN A 742 33.38 46.85 -10.07
N PRO A 743 33.18 48.17 -9.85
CA PRO A 743 34.24 49.14 -10.08
C PRO A 743 35.38 49.04 -9.05
N LEU A 744 35.15 48.33 -7.94
CA LEU A 744 36.11 48.13 -6.86
C LEU A 744 36.49 46.65 -6.77
N LYS A 745 37.78 46.35 -6.67
CA LYS A 745 38.29 45.00 -6.44
C LYS A 745 38.60 44.81 -4.95
N PRO A 746 37.90 43.91 -4.24
CA PRO A 746 38.18 43.67 -2.83
C PRO A 746 39.59 43.09 -2.69
N THR A 747 40.40 43.72 -1.85
CA THR A 747 41.76 43.26 -1.52
C THR A 747 41.83 42.98 -0.02
N ARG A 748 42.53 41.91 0.38
CA ARG A 748 42.63 41.50 1.78
C ARG A 748 43.81 42.22 2.44
N TYR A 749 43.52 43.09 3.40
CA TYR A 749 44.50 43.70 4.29
C TYR A 749 44.01 43.56 5.74
N LYS A 750 44.93 43.41 6.69
CA LYS A 750 44.63 43.65 8.11
C LYS A 750 44.86 45.13 8.40
N LEU A 751 43.84 45.79 8.95
CA LEU A 751 43.91 47.19 9.37
C LEU A 751 44.34 47.28 10.83
N TYR A 752 45.39 48.04 11.10
CA TYR A 752 45.88 48.34 12.45
C TYR A 752 45.75 49.84 12.70
N GLN A 753 45.12 50.21 13.81
CA GLN A 753 45.09 51.60 14.27
C GLN A 753 46.32 51.88 15.12
N LEU A 754 47.05 52.94 14.79
CA LEU A 754 48.23 53.35 15.55
C LEU A 754 47.79 54.04 16.84
N GLY A 755 48.41 53.63 17.95
CA GLY A 755 48.30 54.35 19.23
C GLY A 755 48.86 55.77 19.16
N THR A 756 48.76 56.53 20.24
CA THR A 756 49.18 57.94 20.30
C THR A 756 50.69 58.16 20.29
N ASP A 757 51.48 57.09 20.42
CA ASP A 757 52.94 57.14 20.50
C ASP A 757 53.59 57.85 19.28
N PRO A 758 54.23 59.01 19.47
CA PRO A 758 54.95 59.71 18.42
C PRO A 758 56.15 58.92 17.87
N GLY A 759 56.75 58.03 18.67
CA GLY A 759 57.89 57.20 18.27
C GLY A 759 57.51 56.21 17.17
N LEU A 760 56.43 55.45 17.38
CA LEU A 760 55.89 54.51 16.41
C LEU A 760 55.52 55.19 15.09
N VAL A 761 54.88 56.37 15.18
CA VAL A 761 54.52 57.16 13.99
C VAL A 761 55.77 57.58 13.21
N ARG A 762 56.84 57.98 13.91
CA ARG A 762 58.10 58.39 13.28
C ARG A 762 58.81 57.21 12.61
N ILE A 763 58.77 56.01 13.20
CA ILE A 763 59.35 54.80 12.63
C ILE A 763 58.57 54.37 11.38
N LEU A 764 57.24 54.30 11.45
CA LEU A 764 56.40 53.98 10.29
C LEU A 764 56.49 55.05 9.18
N ALA A 765 56.84 56.29 9.54
CA ALA A 765 57.06 57.37 8.58
C ALA A 765 58.39 57.23 7.82
N ASN A 766 59.47 56.87 8.51
CA ASN A 766 60.84 57.02 8.01
C ASN A 766 61.60 55.70 7.78
N ASP A 767 61.12 54.57 8.30
CA ASP A 767 61.75 53.27 8.08
C ASP A 767 61.43 52.77 6.64
N PRO A 768 62.45 52.58 5.78
CA PRO A 768 62.26 52.24 4.37
C PRO A 768 61.79 50.80 4.15
N GLU A 769 61.98 49.90 5.11
CA GLU A 769 61.55 48.51 5.05
C GLU A 769 60.06 48.41 5.40
N LEU A 770 59.65 49.05 6.51
CA LEU A 770 58.24 49.17 6.86
C LEU A 770 57.44 49.92 5.78
N GLY A 771 58.01 50.97 5.19
CA GLY A 771 57.37 51.74 4.13
C GLY A 771 57.05 50.94 2.86
N ARG A 772 57.71 49.79 2.63
CA ARG A 772 57.40 48.87 1.52
C ARG A 772 56.34 47.83 1.87
N LEU A 773 56.25 47.46 3.15
CA LEU A 773 55.40 46.38 3.65
C LEU A 773 54.01 46.85 4.12
N ILE A 774 53.85 48.16 4.36
CA ILE A 774 52.61 48.75 4.86
C ILE A 774 52.05 49.77 3.88
N LEU A 775 50.72 49.86 3.83
CA LEU A 775 50.01 50.99 3.23
C LEU A 775 49.57 51.95 4.34
N LYS A 776 50.00 53.21 4.26
CA LYS A 776 49.55 54.26 5.17
C LYS A 776 48.12 54.65 4.80
N ALA A 777 47.21 54.58 5.77
CA ALA A 777 45.81 54.93 5.61
C ALA A 777 45.44 56.12 6.52
N GLU A 778 44.34 56.78 6.20
CA GLU A 778 43.87 57.93 6.98
C GLU A 778 43.49 57.56 8.42
N ASN A 779 43.30 58.57 9.28
CA ASN A 779 42.93 58.40 10.69
C ASN A 779 43.92 57.54 11.50
N ARG A 780 45.23 57.65 11.22
CA ARG A 780 46.32 56.89 11.87
C ARG A 780 46.16 55.37 11.72
N HIS A 781 45.72 54.90 10.56
CA HIS A 781 45.69 53.47 10.27
C HIS A 781 46.85 53.06 9.36
N ILE A 782 47.24 51.80 9.47
CA ILE A 782 48.07 51.13 8.48
C ILE A 782 47.36 49.87 8.01
N ALA A 783 47.46 49.57 6.72
CA ALA A 783 46.97 48.35 6.13
C ALA A 783 48.17 47.45 5.79
N ILE A 784 48.16 46.22 6.29
CA ILE A 784 49.24 45.25 6.09
C ILE A 784 48.69 44.05 5.34
N GLY A 785 49.36 43.65 4.26
CA GLY A 785 49.00 42.46 3.51
C GLY A 785 49.20 41.19 4.37
N PRO A 786 48.39 40.14 4.21
CA PRO A 786 48.57 38.89 4.97
C PRO A 786 49.98 38.30 4.83
N GLN A 787 50.58 38.43 3.64
CA GLN A 787 51.93 37.96 3.33
C GLN A 787 53.04 38.81 3.96
N ASP A 788 52.78 40.09 4.23
CA ASP A 788 53.77 41.05 4.73
C ASP A 788 53.76 41.16 6.27
N LEU A 789 52.76 40.55 6.92
CA LEU A 789 52.50 40.72 8.36
C LEU A 789 53.65 40.23 9.24
N ASP A 790 54.22 39.05 8.95
CA ASP A 790 55.31 38.50 9.76
C ASP A 790 56.58 39.38 9.65
N ASP A 791 56.86 39.92 8.46
CA ASP A 791 57.99 40.80 8.23
C ASP A 791 57.79 42.16 8.93
N VAL A 792 56.57 42.70 8.91
CA VAL A 792 56.25 43.92 9.67
C VAL A 792 56.38 43.69 11.18
N ILE A 793 55.88 42.56 11.71
CA ILE A 793 56.00 42.24 13.14
C ILE A 793 57.47 42.09 13.52
N LYS A 794 58.26 41.38 12.70
CA LYS A 794 59.70 41.22 12.93
C LYS A 794 60.39 42.59 12.96
N ARG A 795 60.11 43.45 11.98
CA ARG A 795 60.73 44.77 11.87
C ARG A 795 60.31 45.71 13.02
N LEU A 796 59.06 45.66 13.44
CA LEU A 796 58.59 46.43 14.61
C LEU A 796 59.24 45.96 15.92
N ARG A 797 59.48 44.63 16.08
CA ARG A 797 60.21 44.10 17.23
C ARG A 797 61.65 44.60 17.29
N GLU A 798 62.33 44.74 16.14
CA GLU A 798 63.67 45.34 16.07
C GLU A 798 63.70 46.78 16.62
N HIS A 799 62.58 47.50 16.49
CA HIS A 799 62.38 48.84 17.05
C HIS A 799 61.76 48.85 18.46
N GLY A 800 61.62 47.69 19.11
CA GLY A 800 61.07 47.56 20.46
C GLY A 800 59.54 47.53 20.56
N TYR A 801 58.82 47.40 19.44
CA TYR A 801 57.37 47.32 19.40
C TYR A 801 56.89 45.88 19.23
N PHE A 802 55.94 45.46 20.07
CA PHE A 802 55.32 44.14 19.99
C PHE A 802 53.88 44.24 19.51
N ILE A 803 53.54 43.41 18.53
CA ILE A 803 52.17 43.23 18.03
C ILE A 803 51.82 41.75 18.12
N ASP A 804 50.64 41.45 18.68
CA ASP A 804 50.09 40.10 18.77
C ASP A 804 49.46 39.68 17.43
N ARG A 805 49.45 38.36 17.16
CA ARG A 805 49.08 37.74 15.88
C ARG A 805 47.57 37.58 15.65
N SER A 806 46.72 38.14 16.52
CA SER A 806 45.26 37.95 16.49
C SER A 806 44.60 38.18 15.11
#